data_AF-R9KA65-F1
#
_entry.id   AF-R9KA65-F1
#
_cell.length_a   1.000
_cell.length_b   1.000
_cell.length_c   1.000
_cell.angle_alpha   90.00
_cell.angle_beta   90.00
_cell.angle_gamma   90.00
#
_symmetry.space_group_name_H-M   'P 1'
#
loop_
_entity.id
_entity.type
_entity.pdbx_description
1 polymer ?
#
loop_
_entity_poly.entity_id
_entity_poly.type
_entity_poly.pdbx_seq_one_letter_code
_entity_poly.pdbx_strand_id
1 'polypeptide(L)'
;MKKIQKKAAVMAVRLLVFLLVAAHLASAGSIRTVQGAGKRTVRIGFFPMEGYHETRADGSRTGMDVEYLEALSDYVNWNIEYVECDSWDDALTMLLNREIDLVGSAQYSAKRAQLYRYADLASGYTFGVIAVNSDSEFAYEDFDAMSDASFGIVGTYIRKDEFYEYMTDHGVPHPRVRSYKNTAALHAALDAGEIDALVHSLTEVREGQRVVGRFAPMPFYYITYQGNNDLVRELNQGIADLKMNRPWLENELMVKHYDSRLDQTILLTNSEKQYIAEKGTLTVGYLDGYYPFSYENDGVYTGLSRQVLEEVSVSTGILFDYVKLESMEEAKRALNNGSIDLMNYCGETAQSMQSEGLAVTKVYAQIPQVIIMTRSDKSDSIDTLAVESGNASGTAVQNFVDENTRLFPYSTQLETLNAVMDGEADAAICDGYLAEYLLGSQFRFNRMEIQSVLSDVHNIYMVVADDEESPLLGILNKELLEVSDKMVNDYMLRDNFYSKMSMANFISDHSISIIAVLSFCAAAVILVLFFLLRNSLRVQKLMYKDTEFRIWNLHYLRYRAAKKLAADKNGNYAIAYTDIGQFKSYNALYGWNAGQQILALVIKTLSEEVDNKRELYARSYSSHFVLFMKYETIDALHTRLMDIADKISARIYEKMETHMSLTMGVGCLENGDDDLQRALSEAIQLVDSLKDNYNNAVQIYDDKLRAKLRETHEREKLLEAADIHTDFVAYYQAKVDIRNEKIVGAEALVRFKDPTADGAIRTPWFFVPYYERTGRIKEIDFFVMECVCIMLRRRIDAGKNVVPVSCNFSRMHFTDDGFPKRFESVIDRYQIPKDLIEVEITETLVVEDVQQQKVKEIVDILRKKGVHLSIDDFGSGYSSLGVFEQIPASVIKLDRSFLLNNENRTRQVQIMKNIVNLARDLNAQVVCEGVETENDTELMMEIGAYVAQGYLYCKPVPEDVFEQMLEKEIME
;
A
#
# COMPACT_ATOMS: atom_id res chain seq x y z
N MET A 1 4.53 -18.73 20.17
CA MET A 1 5.29 -18.91 18.91
C MET A 1 4.69 -18.20 17.70
N LYS A 2 3.41 -18.44 17.32
CA LYS A 2 2.78 -17.78 16.14
C LYS A 2 2.79 -16.24 16.18
N LYS A 3 2.63 -15.60 17.34
CA LYS A 3 2.70 -14.12 17.48
C LYS A 3 4.12 -13.54 17.31
N ILE A 4 5.15 -14.27 17.74
CA ILE A 4 6.56 -13.85 17.60
C ILE A 4 7.01 -14.08 16.15
N GLN A 5 6.59 -15.19 15.53
CA GLN A 5 6.78 -15.42 14.10
C GLN A 5 6.01 -14.39 13.25
N LYS A 6 4.79 -14.01 13.63
CA LYS A 6 4.06 -12.91 12.96
C LYS A 6 4.77 -11.57 13.15
N LYS A 7 5.28 -11.25 14.34
CA LYS A 7 6.01 -9.99 14.55
C LYS A 7 7.35 -9.97 13.81
N ALA A 8 8.07 -11.09 13.77
CA ALA A 8 9.32 -11.22 13.01
C ALA A 8 9.06 -11.18 11.49
N ALA A 9 7.99 -11.81 11.01
CA ALA A 9 7.57 -11.74 9.60
C ALA A 9 7.09 -10.34 9.23
N VAL A 10 6.29 -9.68 10.08
CA VAL A 10 5.86 -8.29 9.87
C VAL A 10 7.03 -7.33 9.94
N MET A 11 8.01 -7.57 10.81
CA MET A 11 9.23 -6.77 10.89
C MET A 11 10.15 -7.00 9.69
N ALA A 12 10.27 -8.24 9.20
CA ALA A 12 10.99 -8.56 7.97
C ALA A 12 10.30 -7.97 6.74
N VAL A 13 8.97 -8.03 6.65
CA VAL A 13 8.18 -7.38 5.60
C VAL A 13 8.30 -5.87 5.70
N ARG A 14 8.27 -5.28 6.90
CA ARG A 14 8.49 -3.85 7.09
C ARG A 14 9.92 -3.44 6.75
N LEU A 15 10.92 -4.27 7.03
CA LEU A 15 12.30 -4.01 6.65
C LEU A 15 12.49 -4.14 5.13
N LEU A 16 11.81 -5.10 4.50
CA LEU A 16 11.81 -5.28 3.04
C LEU A 16 11.09 -4.12 2.35
N VAL A 17 9.94 -3.70 2.87
CA VAL A 17 9.21 -2.51 2.41
C VAL A 17 10.04 -1.26 2.67
N PHE A 18 10.71 -1.13 3.82
CA PHE A 18 11.58 0.00 4.11
C PHE A 18 12.82 0.00 3.20
N LEU A 19 13.38 -1.15 2.85
CA LEU A 19 14.49 -1.26 1.89
C LEU A 19 14.03 -1.02 0.44
N LEU A 20 12.82 -1.44 0.07
CA LEU A 20 12.21 -1.13 -1.23
C LEU A 20 11.83 0.36 -1.33
N VAL A 21 11.33 0.95 -0.25
CA VAL A 21 11.04 2.38 -0.14
C VAL A 21 12.34 3.18 -0.06
N ALA A 22 13.38 2.69 0.62
CA ALA A 22 14.70 3.32 0.64
C ALA A 22 15.42 3.18 -0.70
N ALA A 23 15.22 2.08 -1.44
CA ALA A 23 15.68 1.93 -2.81
C ALA A 23 14.92 2.85 -3.77
N HIS A 24 13.61 3.02 -3.56
CA HIS A 24 12.79 4.01 -4.28
C HIS A 24 13.12 5.46 -3.89
N LEU A 25 13.51 5.73 -2.64
CA LEU A 25 13.95 7.06 -2.18
C LEU A 25 15.38 7.35 -2.60
N ALA A 26 16.24 6.33 -2.72
CA ALA A 26 17.58 6.44 -3.29
C ALA A 26 17.53 6.61 -4.82
N SER A 27 16.52 6.06 -5.50
CA SER A 27 16.25 6.36 -6.92
C SER A 27 15.46 7.66 -7.13
N ALA A 28 14.70 8.14 -6.12
CA ALA A 28 14.05 9.45 -6.12
C ALA A 28 14.95 10.59 -5.61
N GLY A 29 16.21 10.29 -5.24
CA GLY A 29 17.21 11.24 -4.76
C GLY A 29 17.74 12.24 -5.80
N SER A 30 17.11 12.31 -6.97
CA SER A 30 17.45 13.24 -8.06
C SER A 30 16.32 14.19 -8.43
N ILE A 31 15.27 14.32 -7.61
CA ILE A 31 14.22 15.33 -7.84
C ILE A 31 14.24 16.30 -6.67
N ARG A 32 15.02 17.37 -6.83
CA ARG A 32 14.84 18.59 -6.04
C ARG A 32 13.43 19.09 -6.31
N THR A 33 12.56 18.98 -5.32
CA THR A 33 11.33 19.77 -5.26
C THR A 33 11.73 21.23 -5.11
N VAL A 34 11.83 21.92 -6.26
CA VAL A 34 11.97 23.36 -6.34
C VAL A 34 10.68 23.96 -5.80
N GLN A 35 10.77 24.71 -4.70
CA GLN A 35 9.70 25.57 -4.20
C GLN A 35 9.23 26.48 -5.34
N GLY A 36 7.90 26.55 -5.53
CA GLY A 36 7.24 27.16 -6.68
C GLY A 36 7.77 28.54 -7.05
N ALA A 37 8.41 28.62 -8.22
CA ALA A 37 8.56 29.86 -8.96
C ALA A 37 7.19 30.23 -9.54
N GLY A 38 6.76 31.49 -9.38
CA GLY A 38 5.53 31.99 -9.99
C GLY A 38 5.53 31.80 -11.50
N LYS A 39 4.36 31.56 -12.10
CA LYS A 39 4.21 31.46 -13.57
C LYS A 39 4.63 32.78 -14.22
N ARG A 40 5.48 32.71 -15.25
CA ARG A 40 5.88 33.87 -16.06
C ARG A 40 4.75 34.20 -17.04
N THR A 41 4.33 35.47 -17.11
CA THR A 41 3.42 35.89 -18.19
C THR A 41 4.22 36.16 -19.47
N VAL A 42 3.80 35.60 -20.59
CA VAL A 42 4.45 35.74 -21.90
C VAL A 42 3.43 36.33 -22.88
N ARG A 43 3.73 37.50 -23.43
CA ARG A 43 2.87 38.21 -24.39
C ARG A 43 3.15 37.73 -25.81
N ILE A 44 2.17 37.15 -26.47
CA ILE A 44 2.33 36.53 -27.80
C ILE A 44 1.55 37.36 -28.82
N GLY A 45 2.19 37.74 -29.93
CA GLY A 45 1.54 38.48 -31.00
C GLY A 45 0.51 37.61 -31.72
N PHE A 46 -0.73 38.08 -31.79
CA PHE A 46 -1.86 37.40 -32.43
C PHE A 46 -2.40 38.27 -33.55
N PHE A 47 -2.33 37.77 -34.78
CA PHE A 47 -2.60 38.53 -36.01
C PHE A 47 -3.48 37.68 -36.93
N PRO A 48 -4.30 38.29 -37.81
CA PRO A 48 -5.17 37.54 -38.72
C PRO A 48 -4.37 36.64 -39.66
N MET A 49 -4.52 35.32 -39.52
CA MET A 49 -3.89 34.30 -40.37
C MET A 49 -4.71 33.01 -40.30
N GLU A 50 -5.50 32.72 -41.33
CA GLU A 50 -6.45 31.60 -41.36
C GLU A 50 -5.74 30.26 -41.16
N GLY A 51 -6.27 29.37 -40.30
CA GLY A 51 -5.64 28.12 -39.87
C GLY A 51 -4.56 28.28 -38.78
N TYR A 52 -3.90 29.43 -38.69
CA TYR A 52 -2.82 29.67 -37.72
C TYR A 52 -3.31 30.42 -36.47
N HIS A 53 -4.00 31.53 -36.67
CA HIS A 53 -4.59 32.42 -35.67
C HIS A 53 -6.01 32.79 -36.09
N GLU A 54 -6.99 32.23 -35.37
CA GLU A 54 -8.40 32.44 -35.63
C GLU A 54 -9.14 32.84 -34.36
N THR A 55 -10.15 33.71 -34.52
CA THR A 55 -11.08 34.04 -33.45
C THR A 55 -12.44 33.45 -33.80
N ARG A 56 -12.95 32.56 -32.95
CA ARG A 56 -14.29 31.98 -33.12
C ARG A 56 -15.38 33.02 -32.88
N ALA A 57 -16.59 32.72 -33.32
CA ALA A 57 -17.76 33.59 -33.14
C ALA A 57 -18.10 33.90 -31.66
N ASP A 58 -17.62 33.09 -30.70
CA ASP A 58 -17.78 33.30 -29.26
C ASP A 58 -16.65 34.14 -28.62
N GLY A 59 -15.68 34.61 -29.42
CA GLY A 59 -14.52 35.37 -28.96
C GLY A 59 -13.36 34.53 -28.43
N SER A 60 -13.44 33.20 -28.47
CA SER A 60 -12.32 32.32 -28.14
C SER A 60 -11.27 32.29 -29.26
N ARG A 61 -10.00 32.24 -28.86
CA ARG A 61 -8.85 32.12 -29.78
C ARG A 61 -8.62 30.65 -30.12
N THR A 62 -8.33 30.35 -31.38
CA THR A 62 -8.09 29.00 -31.91
C THR A 62 -7.08 29.07 -33.07
N GLY A 63 -6.72 27.93 -33.64
CA GLY A 63 -5.72 27.82 -34.70
C GLY A 63 -4.47 27.07 -34.26
N MET A 64 -3.61 26.77 -35.23
CA MET A 64 -2.40 25.97 -35.02
C MET A 64 -1.49 26.51 -33.92
N ASP A 65 -1.22 27.82 -33.89
CA ASP A 65 -0.30 28.44 -32.91
C ASP A 65 -0.87 28.35 -31.48
N VAL A 66 -2.19 28.55 -31.35
CA VAL A 66 -2.88 28.50 -30.05
C VAL A 66 -2.78 27.11 -29.45
N GLU A 67 -3.13 26.08 -30.22
CA GLU A 67 -3.08 24.69 -29.75
C GLU A 67 -1.63 24.22 -29.49
N TYR A 68 -0.66 24.67 -30.30
CA TYR A 68 0.75 24.36 -30.09
C TYR A 68 1.27 24.95 -28.78
N LEU A 69 0.96 26.23 -28.51
CA LEU A 69 1.41 26.93 -27.30
C LEU A 69 0.67 26.47 -26.03
N GLU A 70 -0.59 26.06 -26.15
CA GLU A 70 -1.32 25.38 -25.07
C GLU A 70 -0.62 24.07 -24.68
N ALA A 71 -0.26 23.24 -25.67
CA ALA A 71 0.49 22.01 -25.42
C ALA A 71 1.90 22.28 -24.88
N LEU A 72 2.58 23.31 -25.36
CA LEU A 72 3.89 23.73 -24.86
C LEU A 72 3.81 24.17 -23.38
N SER A 73 2.71 24.80 -22.97
CA SER A 73 2.49 25.25 -21.59
C SER A 73 2.38 24.12 -20.56
N ASP A 74 2.22 22.86 -20.98
CA ASP A 74 2.35 21.69 -20.11
C ASP A 74 3.81 21.46 -19.67
N TYR A 75 4.77 21.94 -20.45
CA TYR A 75 6.21 21.71 -20.26
C TYR A 75 6.97 22.95 -19.77
N VAL A 76 6.39 24.14 -19.93
CA VAL A 76 6.98 25.41 -19.46
C VAL A 76 6.06 26.10 -18.46
N ASN A 77 6.64 26.78 -17.47
CA ASN A 77 5.87 27.43 -16.41
C ASN A 77 5.34 28.82 -16.83
N TRP A 78 4.59 28.87 -17.93
CA TRP A 78 4.10 30.10 -18.55
C TRP A 78 2.61 30.34 -18.28
N ASN A 79 2.23 31.62 -18.37
CA ASN A 79 0.87 32.10 -18.52
C ASN A 79 0.83 32.91 -19.82
N ILE A 80 0.09 32.44 -20.82
CA ILE A 80 0.08 33.07 -22.14
C ILE A 80 -0.94 34.21 -22.17
N GLU A 81 -0.51 35.36 -22.66
CA GLU A 81 -1.37 36.50 -22.95
C GLU A 81 -1.23 36.85 -24.43
N TYR A 82 -2.26 36.60 -25.25
CA TYR A 82 -2.17 37.06 -26.64
C TYR A 82 -2.56 38.53 -26.80
N VAL A 83 -1.75 39.25 -27.57
CA VAL A 83 -1.88 40.67 -27.90
C VAL A 83 -2.26 40.78 -29.37
N GLU A 84 -3.39 41.42 -29.66
CA GLU A 84 -3.89 41.61 -31.03
C GLU A 84 -2.96 42.53 -31.84
N CYS A 85 -2.65 42.13 -33.07
CA CYS A 85 -1.83 42.85 -34.03
C CYS A 85 -2.58 42.93 -35.38
N ASP A 86 -2.44 44.05 -36.11
CA ASP A 86 -3.18 44.24 -37.38
C ASP A 86 -2.70 43.30 -38.49
N SER A 87 -1.44 42.85 -38.42
CA SER A 87 -0.81 41.93 -39.38
C SER A 87 0.43 41.28 -38.77
N TRP A 88 1.00 40.29 -39.46
CA TRP A 88 2.27 39.69 -39.06
C TRP A 88 3.43 40.72 -39.03
N ASP A 89 3.49 41.64 -40.00
CA ASP A 89 4.49 42.71 -40.01
C ASP A 89 4.33 43.71 -38.85
N ASP A 90 3.08 43.92 -38.41
CA ASP A 90 2.77 44.72 -37.22
C ASP A 90 3.26 44.02 -35.94
N ALA A 91 3.03 42.71 -35.83
CA ALA A 91 3.55 41.90 -34.72
C ALA A 91 5.08 41.97 -34.64
N LEU A 92 5.80 41.92 -35.77
CA LEU A 92 7.25 42.13 -35.79
C LEU A 92 7.66 43.51 -35.25
N THR A 93 6.92 44.56 -35.60
CA THR A 93 7.17 45.92 -35.11
C THR A 93 6.93 46.03 -33.60
N MET A 94 5.83 45.46 -33.10
CA MET A 94 5.53 45.38 -31.67
C MET A 94 6.58 44.57 -30.90
N LEU A 95 7.14 43.52 -31.51
CA LEU A 95 8.21 42.71 -30.92
C LEU A 95 9.51 43.52 -30.78
N LEU A 96 9.88 44.33 -31.78
CA LEU A 96 11.02 45.27 -31.68
C LEU A 96 10.84 46.30 -30.57
N ASN A 97 9.62 46.81 -30.42
CA ASN A 97 9.25 47.76 -29.38
C ASN A 97 9.09 47.13 -27.99
N ARG A 98 9.19 45.78 -27.89
CA ARG A 98 9.02 45.00 -26.66
C ARG A 98 7.61 45.09 -26.06
N GLU A 99 6.63 45.39 -26.90
CA GLU A 99 5.21 45.39 -26.55
C GLU A 99 4.67 43.96 -26.45
N ILE A 100 5.26 43.05 -27.22
CA ILE A 100 5.08 41.60 -27.13
C ILE A 100 6.43 40.91 -26.91
N ASP A 101 6.38 39.66 -26.47
CA ASP A 101 7.56 38.86 -26.09
C ASP A 101 7.89 37.75 -27.11
N LEU A 102 6.90 37.26 -27.86
CA LEU A 102 7.07 36.14 -28.80
C LEU A 102 6.18 36.29 -30.04
N VAL A 103 6.70 35.89 -31.21
CA VAL A 103 5.96 35.79 -32.48
C VAL A 103 6.29 34.47 -33.16
N GLY A 104 5.28 33.74 -33.63
CA GLY A 104 5.40 32.47 -34.36
C GLY A 104 5.54 32.63 -35.88
N SER A 105 5.38 31.50 -36.60
CA SER A 105 5.42 31.36 -38.06
C SER A 105 6.65 31.93 -38.79
N ALA A 106 7.72 32.29 -38.07
CA ALA A 106 8.86 32.98 -38.64
C ALA A 106 9.83 32.01 -39.34
N GLN A 107 9.96 32.14 -40.66
CA GLN A 107 11.01 31.44 -41.40
C GLN A 107 12.37 32.15 -41.24
N TYR A 108 13.44 31.37 -41.20
CA TYR A 108 14.78 31.89 -40.97
C TYR A 108 15.27 32.77 -42.14
N SER A 109 15.87 33.91 -41.82
CA SER A 109 16.69 34.67 -42.77
C SER A 109 17.81 35.40 -42.04
N ALA A 110 18.99 35.50 -42.67
CA ALA A 110 20.14 36.20 -42.10
C ALA A 110 19.82 37.67 -41.75
N LYS A 111 19.01 38.35 -42.57
CA LYS A 111 18.57 39.73 -42.33
C LYS A 111 17.68 39.84 -41.08
N ARG A 112 16.76 38.89 -40.87
CA ARG A 112 15.87 38.90 -39.69
C ARG A 112 16.62 38.49 -38.42
N ALA A 113 17.59 37.58 -38.51
CA ALA A 113 18.44 37.16 -37.38
C ALA A 113 19.32 38.29 -36.80
N GLN A 114 19.58 39.35 -37.57
CA GLN A 114 20.25 40.56 -37.06
C GLN A 114 19.36 41.37 -36.11
N LEU A 115 18.04 41.31 -36.27
CA LEU A 115 17.07 42.10 -35.52
C LEU A 115 16.40 41.33 -34.39
N TYR A 116 16.22 40.01 -34.56
CA TYR A 116 15.50 39.14 -33.63
C TYR A 116 16.31 37.91 -33.28
N ARG A 117 16.01 37.31 -32.12
CA ARG A 117 16.55 36.04 -31.68
C ARG A 117 15.55 34.93 -32.00
N TYR A 118 16.00 33.95 -32.77
CA TYR A 118 15.24 32.73 -33.04
C TYR A 118 15.33 31.74 -31.88
N ALA A 119 14.27 30.94 -31.71
CA ALA A 119 14.36 29.66 -31.03
C ALA A 119 15.41 28.79 -31.74
N ASP A 120 16.11 27.96 -30.97
CA ASP A 120 17.14 27.07 -31.53
C ASP A 120 16.48 25.84 -32.18
N LEU A 121 15.25 25.52 -31.79
CA LEU A 121 14.45 24.43 -32.35
C LEU A 121 13.28 24.96 -33.17
N ALA A 122 13.02 24.34 -34.33
CA ALA A 122 11.88 24.66 -35.18
C ALA A 122 10.56 24.23 -34.53
N SER A 123 9.51 25.02 -34.76
CA SER A 123 8.15 24.79 -34.24
C SER A 123 7.25 24.05 -35.24
N GLY A 124 7.78 23.77 -36.43
CA GLY A 124 7.13 23.01 -37.49
C GLY A 124 7.77 23.30 -38.85
N TYR A 125 7.19 22.73 -39.89
CA TYR A 125 7.61 22.92 -41.28
C TYR A 125 6.43 23.40 -42.13
N THR A 126 6.73 24.22 -43.14
CA THR A 126 5.75 24.67 -44.13
C THR A 126 6.33 24.52 -45.53
N PHE A 127 5.48 24.47 -46.54
CA PHE A 127 5.87 24.46 -47.95
C PHE A 127 5.72 25.83 -48.58
N GLY A 128 6.51 26.08 -49.62
CA GLY A 128 6.25 27.17 -50.54
C GLY A 128 5.25 26.67 -51.57
N VAL A 129 4.23 27.46 -51.87
CA VAL A 129 3.11 27.04 -52.71
C VAL A 129 2.75 28.13 -53.70
N ILE A 130 2.25 27.65 -54.85
CA ILE A 130 1.51 28.43 -55.83
C ILE A 130 0.05 28.07 -55.63
N ALA A 131 -0.79 29.04 -55.28
CA ALA A 131 -2.20 28.83 -55.00
C ALA A 131 -3.09 29.71 -55.88
N VAL A 132 -4.25 29.16 -56.24
CA VAL A 132 -5.24 29.76 -57.13
C VAL A 132 -6.63 29.65 -56.50
N ASN A 133 -7.60 30.40 -57.01
CA ASN A 133 -9.00 30.22 -56.60
C ASN A 133 -9.55 28.88 -57.09
N SER A 134 -10.55 28.33 -56.38
CA SER A 134 -11.15 27.01 -56.67
C SER A 134 -11.59 26.77 -58.11
N ASP A 135 -12.02 27.82 -58.81
CA ASP A 135 -12.56 27.81 -60.17
C ASP A 135 -11.49 27.90 -61.27
N SER A 136 -10.22 28.00 -60.90
CA SER A 136 -9.10 28.06 -61.85
C SER A 136 -8.89 26.74 -62.59
N GLU A 137 -8.65 26.83 -63.90
CA GLU A 137 -8.37 25.69 -64.79
C GLU A 137 -6.95 25.11 -64.63
N PHE A 138 -6.06 25.75 -63.86
CA PHE A 138 -4.71 25.24 -63.67
C PHE A 138 -4.71 23.87 -62.99
N ALA A 139 -4.14 22.89 -63.68
CA ALA A 139 -3.84 21.59 -63.09
C ALA A 139 -2.56 21.67 -62.25
N TYR A 140 -2.39 20.72 -61.34
CA TYR A 140 -1.20 20.64 -60.50
C TYR A 140 0.05 20.41 -61.36
N GLU A 141 1.06 21.25 -61.19
CA GLU A 141 2.33 21.22 -61.94
C GLU A 141 2.17 21.27 -63.47
N ASP A 142 1.09 21.88 -63.98
CA ASP A 142 0.94 22.19 -65.42
C ASP A 142 1.72 23.47 -65.78
N PHE A 143 3.03 23.33 -65.91
CA PHE A 143 3.93 24.44 -66.19
C PHE A 143 3.75 25.06 -67.58
N ASP A 144 3.25 24.28 -68.54
CA ASP A 144 2.90 24.78 -69.87
C ASP A 144 1.74 25.78 -69.77
N ALA A 145 0.68 25.44 -69.03
CA ALA A 145 -0.42 26.37 -68.76
C ALA A 145 0.03 27.58 -67.93
N MET A 146 0.88 27.37 -66.92
CA MET A 146 1.38 28.43 -66.04
C MET A 146 2.37 29.41 -66.70
N SER A 147 2.92 29.08 -67.87
CA SER A 147 3.92 29.91 -68.57
C SER A 147 3.45 31.33 -68.90
N ASP A 148 2.14 31.50 -69.16
CA ASP A 148 1.52 32.80 -69.47
C ASP A 148 0.83 33.47 -68.28
N ALA A 149 0.80 32.80 -67.11
CA ALA A 149 0.11 33.27 -65.91
C ALA A 149 0.83 34.45 -65.23
N SER A 150 0.06 35.24 -64.49
CA SER A 150 0.54 36.31 -63.63
C SER A 150 0.53 35.90 -62.16
N PHE A 151 1.67 36.10 -61.49
CA PHE A 151 1.90 35.66 -60.12
C PHE A 151 1.99 36.85 -59.16
N GLY A 152 1.38 36.75 -57.99
CA GLY A 152 1.55 37.74 -56.92
C GLY A 152 2.46 37.24 -55.80
N ILE A 153 3.35 38.12 -55.30
CA ILE A 153 4.28 37.83 -54.20
C ILE A 153 4.30 38.99 -53.20
N VAL A 154 4.35 38.72 -51.89
CA VAL A 154 4.61 39.76 -50.88
C VAL A 154 6.07 40.18 -50.94
N GLY A 155 6.37 41.48 -51.01
CA GLY A 155 7.75 41.97 -51.19
C GLY A 155 8.72 41.57 -50.07
N THR A 156 8.21 41.28 -48.88
CA THR A 156 8.98 40.79 -47.71
C THR A 156 9.05 39.26 -47.64
N TYR A 157 8.43 38.53 -48.57
CA TYR A 157 8.46 37.08 -48.63
C TYR A 157 9.87 36.59 -48.93
N ILE A 158 10.42 35.80 -48.01
CA ILE A 158 11.84 35.44 -48.05
C ILE A 158 12.16 34.38 -49.11
N ARG A 159 11.15 33.61 -49.56
CA ARG A 159 11.32 32.47 -50.48
C ARG A 159 10.97 32.80 -51.93
N LYS A 160 11.01 34.08 -52.29
CA LYS A 160 10.76 34.53 -53.67
C LYS A 160 11.78 33.93 -54.64
N ASP A 161 13.04 33.77 -54.22
CA ASP A 161 14.12 33.32 -55.10
C ASP A 161 13.96 31.82 -55.41
N GLU A 162 13.55 31.02 -54.42
CA GLU A 162 13.21 29.60 -54.60
C GLU A 162 12.01 29.40 -55.54
N PHE A 163 11.04 30.30 -55.53
CA PHE A 163 9.95 30.26 -56.52
C PHE A 163 10.49 30.49 -57.95
N TYR A 164 11.40 31.44 -58.14
CA TYR A 164 12.01 31.66 -59.46
C TYR A 164 12.84 30.47 -59.92
N GLU A 165 13.58 29.83 -59.02
CA GLU A 165 14.32 28.59 -59.29
C GLU A 165 13.35 27.46 -59.66
N TYR A 166 12.30 27.25 -58.87
CA TYR A 166 11.26 26.25 -59.13
C TYR A 166 10.60 26.43 -60.50
N MET A 167 10.24 27.66 -60.89
CA MET A 167 9.68 27.92 -62.22
C MET A 167 10.70 27.70 -63.35
N THR A 168 11.97 28.07 -63.12
CA THR A 168 13.05 27.90 -64.09
C THR A 168 13.35 26.43 -64.36
N ASP A 169 13.43 25.62 -63.31
CA ASP A 169 13.69 24.17 -63.39
C ASP A 169 12.61 23.43 -64.17
N HIS A 170 11.39 24.00 -64.21
CA HIS A 170 10.25 23.44 -64.93
C HIS A 170 9.92 24.19 -66.24
N GLY A 171 10.91 24.89 -66.82
CA GLY A 171 10.80 25.43 -68.19
C GLY A 171 10.17 26.82 -68.30
N VAL A 172 9.93 27.53 -67.18
CA VAL A 172 9.37 28.89 -67.14
C VAL A 172 10.39 29.86 -66.50
N PRO A 173 11.45 30.28 -67.23
CA PRO A 173 12.55 31.07 -66.64
C PRO A 173 12.19 32.52 -66.29
N HIS A 174 11.07 33.04 -66.80
CA HIS A 174 10.68 34.46 -66.65
C HIS A 174 9.19 34.61 -66.28
N PRO A 175 8.75 34.14 -65.10
CA PRO A 175 7.36 34.25 -64.67
C PRO A 175 6.96 35.73 -64.46
N ARG A 176 5.71 36.09 -64.83
CA ARG A 176 5.20 37.46 -64.70
C ARG A 176 4.79 37.76 -63.25
N VAL A 177 5.72 38.27 -62.43
CA VAL A 177 5.49 38.51 -61.01
C VAL A 177 5.12 39.98 -60.69
N ARG A 178 4.10 40.19 -59.85
CA ARG A 178 3.77 41.46 -59.20
C ARG A 178 4.01 41.40 -57.70
N SER A 179 4.63 42.44 -57.15
CA SER A 179 4.93 42.52 -55.71
C SER A 179 3.89 43.35 -54.94
N TYR A 180 3.44 42.82 -53.80
CA TYR A 180 2.46 43.44 -52.91
C TYR A 180 3.06 43.77 -51.54
N LYS A 181 2.47 44.75 -50.86
CA LYS A 181 3.00 45.27 -49.58
C LYS A 181 2.86 44.27 -48.43
N ASN A 182 1.76 43.52 -48.38
CA ASN A 182 1.44 42.55 -47.32
C ASN A 182 0.52 41.46 -47.87
N THR A 183 0.32 40.39 -47.10
CA THR A 183 -0.49 39.23 -47.52
C THR A 183 -1.95 39.58 -47.79
N ALA A 184 -2.53 40.51 -47.02
CA ALA A 184 -3.91 40.96 -47.25
C ALA A 184 -4.12 41.60 -48.64
N ALA A 185 -3.17 42.44 -49.08
CA ALA A 185 -3.21 43.04 -50.42
C ALA A 185 -2.99 42.00 -51.53
N LEU A 186 -2.17 40.98 -51.27
CA LEU A 186 -1.94 39.87 -52.21
C LEU A 186 -3.22 39.06 -52.44
N HIS A 187 -3.93 38.68 -51.38
CA HIS A 187 -5.21 37.97 -51.53
C HIS A 187 -6.26 38.83 -52.22
N ALA A 188 -6.39 40.12 -51.87
CA ALA A 188 -7.34 41.00 -52.52
C ALA A 188 -7.10 41.12 -54.04
N ALA A 189 -5.84 41.07 -54.47
CA ALA A 189 -5.49 41.07 -55.89
C ALA A 189 -5.85 39.76 -56.59
N LEU A 190 -5.71 38.61 -55.92
CA LEU A 190 -6.15 37.31 -56.45
C LEU A 190 -7.68 37.24 -56.55
N ASP A 191 -8.41 37.67 -55.52
CA ASP A 191 -9.87 37.71 -55.50
C ASP A 191 -10.44 38.64 -56.58
N ALA A 192 -9.73 39.73 -56.89
CA ALA A 192 -10.09 40.67 -57.96
C ALA A 192 -9.69 40.21 -59.37
N GLY A 193 -8.96 39.09 -59.50
CA GLY A 193 -8.43 38.60 -60.78
C GLY A 193 -7.33 39.50 -61.39
N GLU A 194 -6.64 40.30 -60.56
CA GLU A 194 -5.50 41.13 -61.01
C GLU A 194 -4.21 40.31 -61.21
N ILE A 195 -4.16 39.14 -60.57
CA ILE A 195 -3.16 38.08 -60.70
C ILE A 195 -3.89 36.74 -60.82
N ASP A 196 -3.28 35.78 -61.50
CA ASP A 196 -3.86 34.46 -61.73
C ASP A 196 -3.53 33.46 -60.60
N ALA A 197 -2.37 33.63 -59.97
CA ALA A 197 -1.91 32.81 -58.86
C ALA A 197 -1.19 33.65 -57.80
N LEU A 198 -1.36 33.30 -56.53
CA LEU A 198 -0.54 33.81 -55.43
C LEU A 198 0.61 32.85 -55.16
N VAL A 199 1.76 33.37 -54.74
CA VAL A 199 2.88 32.55 -54.26
C VAL A 199 3.20 32.95 -52.83
N HIS A 200 3.09 31.98 -51.93
CA HIS A 200 3.33 32.19 -50.50
C HIS A 200 3.68 30.87 -49.80
N SER A 201 3.77 30.89 -48.47
CA SER A 201 3.79 29.67 -47.65
C SER A 201 2.40 29.07 -47.51
N LEU A 202 2.32 27.74 -47.35
CA LEU A 202 1.06 27.00 -47.19
C LEU A 202 0.17 27.57 -46.07
N THR A 203 0.77 28.07 -44.99
CA THR A 203 0.07 28.67 -43.85
C THR A 203 -0.73 29.94 -44.20
N GLU A 204 -0.53 30.49 -45.40
CA GLU A 204 -1.19 31.70 -45.89
C GLU A 204 -2.16 31.38 -47.04
N VAL A 205 -2.40 30.09 -47.31
CA VAL A 205 -3.44 29.67 -48.26
C VAL A 205 -4.78 29.65 -47.53
N ARG A 206 -5.79 30.32 -48.09
CA ARG A 206 -7.13 30.35 -47.51
C ARG A 206 -7.93 29.11 -47.90
N GLU A 207 -8.90 28.76 -47.08
CA GLU A 207 -9.82 27.66 -47.37
C GLU A 207 -10.60 27.95 -48.67
N GLY A 208 -10.73 26.93 -49.52
CA GLY A 208 -11.31 27.07 -50.86
C GLY A 208 -10.34 27.54 -51.95
N GLN A 209 -9.07 27.83 -51.62
CA GLN A 209 -8.02 27.97 -52.62
C GLN A 209 -7.39 26.60 -52.93
N ARG A 210 -6.93 26.39 -54.17
CA ARG A 210 -6.26 25.16 -54.60
C ARG A 210 -4.78 25.40 -54.78
N VAL A 211 -3.96 24.45 -54.33
CA VAL A 211 -2.52 24.44 -54.58
C VAL A 211 -2.25 23.81 -55.94
N VAL A 212 -1.55 24.54 -56.81
CA VAL A 212 -1.20 24.12 -58.19
C VAL A 212 0.30 23.98 -58.41
N GLY A 213 1.11 24.34 -57.42
CA GLY A 213 2.54 24.08 -57.40
C GLY A 213 3.07 24.12 -55.98
N ARG A 214 4.09 23.31 -55.69
CA ARG A 214 4.66 23.16 -54.36
C ARG A 214 6.17 22.98 -54.44
N PHE A 215 6.89 23.75 -53.64
CA PHE A 215 8.35 23.72 -53.57
C PHE A 215 8.83 23.60 -52.12
N ALA A 216 10.12 23.29 -51.95
CA ALA A 216 10.73 22.62 -50.80
C ALA A 216 10.14 22.92 -49.39
N PRO A 217 10.07 21.93 -48.48
CA PRO A 217 9.73 22.20 -47.08
C PRO A 217 10.77 23.13 -46.45
N MET A 218 10.31 24.03 -45.57
CA MET A 218 11.17 24.92 -44.80
C MET A 218 10.68 25.01 -43.35
N PRO A 219 11.58 24.96 -42.35
CA PRO A 219 11.19 25.13 -40.96
C PRO A 219 10.73 26.56 -40.67
N PHE A 220 9.75 26.68 -39.78
CA PHE A 220 9.40 27.93 -39.15
C PHE A 220 9.66 27.87 -37.64
N TYR A 221 9.87 29.03 -37.05
CA TYR A 221 10.35 29.19 -35.69
C TYR A 221 9.53 30.25 -34.95
N TYR A 222 9.55 30.16 -33.63
CA TYR A 222 9.28 31.33 -32.80
C TYR A 222 10.49 32.26 -32.75
N ILE A 223 10.23 33.55 -32.69
CA ILE A 223 11.22 34.62 -32.55
C ILE A 223 10.87 35.55 -31.40
N THR A 224 11.91 36.10 -30.76
CA THR A 224 11.81 37.13 -29.72
C THR A 224 12.78 38.29 -30.00
N TYR A 225 12.63 39.43 -29.31
CA TYR A 225 13.62 40.51 -29.36
C TYR A 225 15.00 40.07 -28.82
N GLN A 226 16.06 40.70 -29.34
CA GLN A 226 17.44 40.43 -28.94
C GLN A 226 17.65 40.65 -27.43
N GLY A 227 18.32 39.68 -26.79
CA GLY A 227 18.62 39.71 -25.35
C GLY A 227 17.59 39.03 -24.44
N ASN A 228 16.48 38.49 -24.97
CA ASN A 228 15.49 37.72 -24.19
C ASN A 228 15.93 36.27 -23.93
N ASN A 229 17.16 36.08 -23.46
CA ASN A 229 17.80 34.75 -23.41
C ASN A 229 17.09 33.76 -22.47
N ASP A 230 16.46 34.25 -21.40
CA ASP A 230 15.72 33.39 -20.48
C ASP A 230 14.44 32.82 -21.11
N LEU A 231 13.71 33.64 -21.90
CA LEU A 231 12.53 33.14 -22.64
C LEU A 231 12.94 32.09 -23.67
N VAL A 232 14.02 32.35 -24.41
CA VAL A 232 14.51 31.42 -25.45
C VAL A 232 14.97 30.10 -24.84
N ARG A 233 15.65 30.13 -23.69
CA ARG A 233 16.06 28.91 -22.98
C ARG A 233 14.85 28.09 -22.53
N GLU A 234 13.85 28.75 -21.93
CA GLU A 234 12.59 28.10 -21.52
C GLU A 234 11.83 27.52 -22.73
N LEU A 235 11.75 28.30 -23.81
CA LEU A 235 11.09 27.91 -25.05
C LEU A 235 11.78 26.71 -25.72
N ASN A 236 13.11 26.74 -25.85
CA ASN A 236 13.85 25.62 -26.45
C ASN A 236 13.73 24.35 -25.62
N GLN A 237 13.78 24.46 -24.29
CA GLN A 237 13.52 23.32 -23.41
C GLN A 237 12.08 22.81 -23.58
N GLY A 238 11.10 23.70 -23.62
CA GLY A 238 9.69 23.37 -23.85
C GLY A 238 9.44 22.68 -25.18
N ILE A 239 10.03 23.19 -26.28
CA ILE A 239 9.94 22.58 -27.61
C ILE A 239 10.62 21.21 -27.61
N ALA A 240 11.79 21.06 -26.98
CA ALA A 240 12.48 19.77 -26.88
C ALA A 240 11.64 18.73 -26.13
N ASP A 241 11.08 19.11 -24.97
CA ASP A 241 10.24 18.24 -24.17
C ASP A 241 8.91 17.91 -24.88
N LEU A 242 8.31 18.88 -25.58
CA LEU A 242 7.11 18.69 -26.39
C LEU A 242 7.35 17.70 -27.52
N LYS A 243 8.46 17.86 -28.27
CA LYS A 243 8.85 16.93 -29.35
C LYS A 243 9.18 15.54 -28.82
N MET A 244 9.79 15.42 -27.64
CA MET A 244 10.11 14.11 -27.05
C MET A 244 8.85 13.38 -26.53
N ASN A 245 7.87 14.11 -25.99
CA ASN A 245 6.69 13.52 -25.37
C ASN A 245 5.46 13.45 -26.30
N ARG A 246 5.37 14.31 -27.32
CA ARG A 246 4.30 14.34 -28.34
C ARG A 246 4.91 14.58 -29.75
N PRO A 247 5.72 13.65 -30.28
CA PRO A 247 6.46 13.85 -31.53
C PRO A 247 5.57 14.11 -32.76
N TRP A 248 4.30 13.66 -32.73
CA TRP A 248 3.35 13.83 -33.83
C TRP A 248 2.53 15.12 -33.80
N LEU A 249 2.62 15.93 -32.73
CA LEU A 249 1.73 17.08 -32.53
C LEU A 249 1.80 18.09 -33.68
N GLU A 250 2.99 18.41 -34.17
CA GLU A 250 3.18 19.38 -35.26
C GLU A 250 2.48 18.94 -36.55
N ASN A 251 2.60 17.66 -36.88
CA ASN A 251 1.95 17.08 -38.06
C ASN A 251 0.44 16.97 -37.86
N GLU A 252 -0.01 16.59 -36.67
CA GLU A 252 -1.44 16.53 -36.33
C GLU A 252 -2.11 17.89 -36.48
N LEU A 253 -1.47 18.95 -35.98
CA LEU A 253 -1.98 20.32 -36.11
C LEU A 253 -1.92 20.82 -37.56
N MET A 254 -0.87 20.50 -38.31
CA MET A 254 -0.80 20.83 -39.75
C MET A 254 -1.91 20.15 -40.54
N VAL A 255 -2.16 18.86 -40.31
CA VAL A 255 -3.26 18.14 -40.97
C VAL A 255 -4.60 18.75 -40.55
N LYS A 256 -4.83 18.91 -39.25
CA LYS A 256 -6.10 19.44 -38.73
C LYS A 256 -6.47 20.81 -39.32
N HIS A 257 -5.48 21.70 -39.48
CA HIS A 257 -5.73 23.09 -39.88
C HIS A 257 -5.51 23.35 -41.37
N TYR A 258 -4.78 22.50 -42.11
CA TYR A 258 -4.40 22.76 -43.52
C TYR A 258 -4.61 21.60 -44.50
N ASP A 259 -5.00 20.39 -44.06
CA ASP A 259 -5.16 19.22 -44.96
C ASP A 259 -6.21 19.43 -46.05
N SER A 260 -7.32 20.13 -45.74
CA SER A 260 -8.34 20.47 -46.74
C SER A 260 -7.83 21.35 -47.89
N ARG A 261 -6.69 22.02 -47.71
CA ARG A 261 -6.04 22.87 -48.72
C ARG A 261 -5.05 22.09 -49.59
N LEU A 262 -4.77 20.83 -49.24
CA LEU A 262 -3.85 19.92 -49.92
C LEU A 262 -4.56 18.83 -50.74
N ASP A 263 -5.90 18.82 -50.81
CA ASP A 263 -6.68 17.80 -51.53
C ASP A 263 -6.36 17.81 -53.05
N GLN A 264 -5.58 16.82 -53.49
CA GLN A 264 -5.00 16.68 -54.84
C GLN A 264 -5.84 15.69 -55.66
N THR A 265 -6.67 16.16 -56.59
CA THR A 265 -7.16 15.28 -57.65
C THR A 265 -6.05 15.11 -58.70
N ILE A 266 -5.22 14.07 -58.60
CA ILE A 266 -4.19 13.76 -59.59
C ILE A 266 -4.86 13.36 -60.92
N LEU A 267 -4.54 14.07 -62.00
CA LEU A 267 -5.03 13.77 -63.35
C LEU A 267 -3.94 13.04 -64.16
N LEU A 268 -4.03 11.72 -64.28
CA LEU A 268 -3.19 10.94 -65.20
C LEU A 268 -3.48 11.31 -66.66
N THR A 269 -2.43 11.40 -67.47
CA THR A 269 -2.52 11.65 -68.92
C THR A 269 -3.09 10.43 -69.64
N ASN A 270 -3.51 10.61 -70.90
CA ASN A 270 -4.11 9.52 -71.67
C ASN A 270 -3.10 8.40 -72.03
N SER A 271 -1.82 8.75 -72.24
CA SER A 271 -0.75 7.77 -72.52
C SER A 271 -0.44 6.90 -71.30
N GLU A 272 -0.44 7.47 -70.10
CA GLU A 272 -0.23 6.76 -68.83
C GLU A 272 -1.37 5.78 -68.54
N LYS A 273 -2.62 6.18 -68.76
CA LYS A 273 -3.79 5.28 -68.61
C LYS A 273 -3.74 4.10 -69.55
N GLN A 274 -3.28 4.31 -70.79
CA GLN A 274 -3.13 3.22 -71.76
C GLN A 274 -2.01 2.26 -71.36
N TYR A 275 -0.87 2.79 -70.88
CA TYR A 275 0.25 1.98 -70.41
C TYR A 275 -0.17 1.03 -69.27
N ILE A 276 -0.91 1.53 -68.28
CA ILE A 276 -1.45 0.72 -67.16
C ILE A 276 -2.32 -0.43 -67.68
N ALA A 277 -3.20 -0.14 -68.65
CA ALA A 277 -4.11 -1.14 -69.23
C ALA A 277 -3.39 -2.24 -70.03
N GLU A 278 -2.23 -1.94 -70.63
CA GLU A 278 -1.48 -2.88 -71.47
C GLU A 278 -0.50 -3.76 -70.67
N LYS A 279 0.22 -3.20 -69.69
CA LYS A 279 1.28 -3.92 -68.96
C LYS A 279 0.76 -4.79 -67.81
N GLY A 280 -0.20 -4.30 -67.02
CA GLY A 280 -0.83 -5.04 -65.91
C GLY A 280 0.07 -5.35 -64.71
N THR A 281 1.14 -6.13 -64.89
CA THR A 281 2.10 -6.53 -63.85
C THR A 281 3.52 -6.14 -64.25
N LEU A 282 4.26 -5.50 -63.35
CA LEU A 282 5.66 -5.09 -63.53
C LEU A 282 6.60 -5.90 -62.64
N THR A 283 7.79 -6.21 -63.14
CA THR A 283 8.84 -6.92 -62.39
C THR A 283 9.80 -5.93 -61.73
N VAL A 284 9.94 -6.04 -60.41
CA VAL A 284 10.74 -5.13 -59.56
C VAL A 284 11.98 -5.87 -59.05
N GLY A 285 13.15 -5.38 -59.41
CA GLY A 285 14.42 -5.82 -58.83
C GLY A 285 14.68 -5.16 -57.47
N TYR A 286 15.03 -5.95 -56.46
CA TYR A 286 15.41 -5.46 -55.13
C TYR A 286 16.76 -6.03 -54.66
N LEU A 287 17.45 -5.24 -53.84
CA LEU A 287 18.70 -5.62 -53.17
C LEU A 287 18.47 -5.75 -51.67
N ASP A 288 19.07 -6.75 -51.04
CA ASP A 288 18.99 -6.98 -49.59
C ASP A 288 20.10 -6.20 -48.85
N GLY A 289 19.85 -5.86 -47.58
CA GLY A 289 20.82 -5.15 -46.72
C GLY A 289 20.73 -3.62 -46.72
N TYR A 290 19.81 -3.03 -47.49
CA TYR A 290 19.59 -1.57 -47.55
C TYR A 290 18.47 -1.14 -46.62
N TYR A 291 18.65 -1.35 -45.31
CA TYR A 291 17.67 -0.95 -44.31
C TYR A 291 17.58 0.58 -44.19
N PRO A 292 16.39 1.18 -44.02
CA PRO A 292 15.04 0.58 -43.99
C PRO A 292 14.36 0.45 -45.38
N PHE A 293 15.04 0.78 -46.47
CA PHE A 293 14.43 0.90 -47.79
C PHE A 293 14.15 -0.44 -48.47
N SER A 294 15.08 -1.38 -48.39
CA SER A 294 15.00 -2.68 -49.06
C SER A 294 15.83 -3.72 -48.29
N TYR A 295 15.16 -4.65 -47.60
CA TYR A 295 15.81 -5.71 -46.82
C TYR A 295 14.92 -6.96 -46.69
N GLU A 296 15.49 -8.09 -46.31
CA GLU A 296 14.71 -9.28 -45.97
C GLU A 296 14.53 -9.43 -44.46
N ASN A 297 13.30 -9.74 -44.04
CA ASN A 297 12.98 -10.17 -42.68
C ASN A 297 12.42 -11.58 -42.74
N ASP A 298 13.07 -12.56 -42.11
CA ASP A 298 12.73 -13.99 -42.15
C ASP A 298 12.55 -14.55 -43.60
N GLY A 299 13.30 -14.03 -44.56
CA GLY A 299 13.24 -14.44 -45.98
C GLY A 299 12.11 -13.82 -46.79
N VAL A 300 11.41 -12.81 -46.25
CA VAL A 300 10.40 -12.03 -46.96
C VAL A 300 10.93 -10.63 -47.25
N TYR A 301 10.92 -10.23 -48.52
CA TYR A 301 11.28 -8.88 -48.93
C TYR A 301 10.38 -7.84 -48.27
N THR A 302 10.99 -6.93 -47.51
CA THR A 302 10.34 -5.90 -46.70
C THR A 302 11.12 -4.59 -46.88
N GLY A 303 10.48 -3.44 -46.69
CA GLY A 303 11.18 -2.16 -46.81
C GLY A 303 10.25 -1.03 -47.22
N LEU A 304 10.72 0.21 -47.05
CA LEU A 304 9.97 1.39 -47.45
C LEU A 304 9.62 1.34 -48.93
N SER A 305 10.60 0.98 -49.78
CA SER A 305 10.42 0.95 -51.23
C SER A 305 9.31 0.00 -51.67
N ARG A 306 9.07 -1.08 -50.90
CA ARG A 306 7.96 -2.00 -51.11
C ARG A 306 6.62 -1.34 -50.79
N GLN A 307 6.51 -0.66 -49.66
CA GLN A 307 5.26 0.01 -49.25
C GLN A 307 4.89 1.14 -50.20
N VAL A 308 5.89 1.91 -50.64
CA VAL A 308 5.72 2.93 -51.68
C VAL A 308 5.08 2.32 -52.92
N LEU A 309 5.58 1.17 -53.40
CA LEU A 309 5.01 0.49 -54.56
C LEU A 309 3.65 -0.16 -54.29
N GLU A 310 3.37 -0.61 -53.07
CA GLU A 310 2.03 -1.07 -52.68
C GLU A 310 0.99 0.07 -52.74
N GLU A 311 1.36 1.29 -52.38
CA GLU A 311 0.48 2.46 -52.48
C GLU A 311 0.27 2.89 -53.94
N VAL A 312 1.34 2.91 -54.74
CA VAL A 312 1.24 3.07 -56.21
C VAL A 312 0.31 2.02 -56.81
N SER A 313 0.35 0.78 -56.31
CA SER A 313 -0.55 -0.30 -56.75
C SER A 313 -2.01 -0.01 -56.43
N VAL A 314 -2.29 0.55 -55.24
CA VAL A 314 -3.65 0.90 -54.80
C VAL A 314 -4.24 2.05 -55.62
N SER A 315 -3.44 3.09 -55.91
CA SER A 315 -3.90 4.28 -56.63
C SER A 315 -4.03 4.05 -58.14
N THR A 316 -3.09 3.31 -58.75
CA THR A 316 -3.03 3.12 -60.21
C THR A 316 -3.60 1.80 -60.71
N GLY A 317 -3.65 0.77 -59.85
CA GLY A 317 -4.05 -0.59 -60.21
C GLY A 317 -2.95 -1.47 -60.84
N ILE A 318 -1.70 -0.98 -60.94
CA ILE A 318 -0.55 -1.77 -61.40
C ILE A 318 -0.18 -2.82 -60.34
N LEU A 319 0.12 -4.06 -60.77
CA LEU A 319 0.63 -5.10 -59.87
C LEU A 319 2.16 -5.22 -59.96
N PHE A 320 2.81 -5.61 -58.87
CA PHE A 320 4.27 -5.73 -58.79
C PHE A 320 4.71 -7.13 -58.35
N ASP A 321 5.64 -7.74 -59.09
CA ASP A 321 6.35 -8.97 -58.74
C ASP A 321 7.80 -8.67 -58.38
N TYR A 322 8.35 -9.28 -57.33
CA TYR A 322 9.66 -8.92 -56.79
C TYR A 322 10.74 -9.99 -57.05
N VAL A 323 11.93 -9.56 -57.48
CA VAL A 323 13.08 -10.43 -57.77
C VAL A 323 14.31 -9.94 -57.00
N LYS A 324 14.92 -10.83 -56.21
CA LYS A 324 16.17 -10.56 -55.48
C LYS A 324 17.34 -10.52 -56.46
N LEU A 325 18.20 -9.52 -56.29
CA LEU A 325 19.45 -9.36 -57.04
C LEU A 325 20.63 -9.33 -56.06
N GLU A 326 21.81 -9.74 -56.51
CA GLU A 326 22.99 -9.87 -55.64
C GLU A 326 23.83 -8.57 -55.59
N SER A 327 23.70 -7.70 -56.59
CA SER A 327 24.47 -6.47 -56.67
C SER A 327 23.81 -5.39 -57.53
N MET A 328 24.19 -4.12 -57.29
CA MET A 328 23.77 -2.97 -58.10
C MET A 328 24.11 -3.15 -59.59
N GLU A 329 25.28 -3.71 -59.90
CA GLU A 329 25.73 -3.99 -61.26
C GLU A 329 24.91 -5.09 -61.97
N GLU A 330 24.33 -6.03 -61.20
CA GLU A 330 23.38 -6.99 -61.74
C GLU A 330 22.03 -6.32 -62.03
N ALA A 331 21.57 -5.45 -61.14
CA ALA A 331 20.32 -4.72 -61.28
C ALA A 331 20.31 -3.77 -62.49
N LYS A 332 21.39 -3.01 -62.68
CA LYS A 332 21.58 -2.15 -63.87
C LYS A 332 21.53 -2.95 -65.17
N ARG A 333 22.20 -4.12 -65.22
CA ARG A 333 22.15 -5.02 -66.39
C ARG A 333 20.76 -5.61 -66.61
N ALA A 334 20.04 -5.93 -65.54
CA ALA A 334 18.70 -6.48 -65.59
C ALA A 334 17.66 -5.46 -66.11
N LEU A 335 17.79 -4.18 -65.74
CA LEU A 335 16.99 -3.09 -66.32
C LEU A 335 17.27 -2.93 -67.82
N ASN A 336 18.54 -2.83 -68.19
CA ASN A 336 18.95 -2.60 -69.59
C ASN A 336 18.58 -3.74 -70.54
N ASN A 337 18.51 -4.98 -70.06
CA ASN A 337 18.11 -6.13 -70.87
C ASN A 337 16.59 -6.45 -70.77
N GLY A 338 15.83 -5.66 -70.00
CA GLY A 338 14.39 -5.80 -69.84
C GLY A 338 13.93 -7.01 -69.01
N SER A 339 14.81 -7.60 -68.19
CA SER A 339 14.45 -8.69 -67.27
C SER A 339 13.79 -8.21 -65.98
N ILE A 340 13.95 -6.93 -65.64
CA ILE A 340 13.14 -6.20 -64.66
C ILE A 340 12.66 -4.89 -65.30
N ASP A 341 11.48 -4.44 -64.91
CA ASP A 341 10.89 -3.17 -65.38
C ASP A 341 11.29 -1.99 -64.47
N LEU A 342 11.58 -2.26 -63.19
CA LEU A 342 11.87 -1.27 -62.16
C LEU A 342 12.94 -1.77 -61.18
N MET A 343 13.86 -0.89 -60.79
CA MET A 343 14.70 -1.07 -59.60
C MET A 343 14.20 -0.15 -58.49
N ASN A 344 13.90 -0.72 -57.33
CA ASN A 344 13.20 -0.05 -56.23
C ASN A 344 14.08 0.88 -55.36
N TYR A 345 15.40 0.76 -55.48
CA TYR A 345 16.36 1.48 -54.65
C TYR A 345 17.61 1.85 -55.45
N CYS A 346 17.97 3.13 -55.41
CA CYS A 346 19.22 3.66 -55.90
C CYS A 346 19.64 4.86 -55.06
N GLY A 347 20.85 4.81 -54.50
CA GLY A 347 21.51 5.94 -53.83
C GLY A 347 22.57 6.63 -54.70
N GLU A 348 22.74 6.21 -55.96
CA GLU A 348 23.66 6.89 -56.89
C GLU A 348 23.02 8.16 -57.46
N THR A 349 23.85 9.07 -57.98
CA THR A 349 23.36 10.34 -58.53
C THR A 349 22.59 10.13 -59.84
N ALA A 350 21.56 10.96 -60.07
CA ALA A 350 20.79 10.96 -61.32
C ALA A 350 21.70 11.06 -62.57
N GLN A 351 22.76 11.88 -62.49
CA GLN A 351 23.73 12.04 -63.57
C GLN A 351 24.55 10.78 -63.84
N SER A 352 24.88 10.00 -62.80
CA SER A 352 25.54 8.68 -62.94
C SER A 352 24.63 7.72 -63.71
N MET A 353 23.37 7.61 -63.30
CA MET A 353 22.39 6.72 -63.94
C MET A 353 22.12 7.09 -65.40
N GLN A 354 21.96 8.38 -65.70
CA GLN A 354 21.77 8.85 -67.07
C GLN A 354 22.95 8.51 -67.98
N SER A 355 24.18 8.54 -67.47
CA SER A 355 25.37 8.16 -68.25
C SER A 355 25.40 6.68 -68.64
N GLU A 356 24.59 5.86 -67.95
CA GLU A 356 24.42 4.42 -68.20
C GLU A 356 23.14 4.08 -68.99
N GLY A 357 22.37 5.08 -69.45
CA GLY A 357 21.13 4.88 -70.20
C GLY A 357 19.93 4.49 -69.33
N LEU A 358 19.92 4.93 -68.08
CA LEU A 358 18.85 4.67 -67.11
C LEU A 358 18.25 5.99 -66.58
N ALA A 359 16.94 6.01 -66.36
CA ALA A 359 16.22 7.16 -65.84
C ALA A 359 15.84 6.94 -64.37
N VAL A 360 15.94 7.99 -63.57
CA VAL A 360 15.56 7.99 -62.15
C VAL A 360 14.25 8.73 -61.94
N THR A 361 13.45 8.25 -61.00
CA THR A 361 12.26 8.94 -60.48
C THR A 361 12.62 10.22 -59.72
N LYS A 362 11.62 11.03 -59.37
CA LYS A 362 11.74 12.06 -58.33
C LYS A 362 12.18 11.39 -57.01
N VAL A 363 12.93 12.12 -56.19
CA VAL A 363 13.40 11.64 -54.89
C VAL A 363 12.20 11.26 -54.02
N TYR A 364 12.13 10.01 -53.57
CA TYR A 364 11.05 9.55 -52.69
C TYR A 364 11.46 9.48 -51.22
N ALA A 365 12.77 9.52 -50.94
CA ALA A 365 13.28 9.66 -49.59
C ALA A 365 14.61 10.43 -49.56
N GLN A 366 14.73 11.35 -48.61
CA GLN A 366 15.95 12.11 -48.33
C GLN A 366 16.49 11.67 -46.97
N ILE A 367 17.73 11.21 -46.95
CA ILE A 367 18.34 10.70 -45.72
C ILE A 367 19.40 11.69 -45.25
N PRO A 368 19.29 12.24 -44.02
CA PRO A 368 20.38 13.04 -43.48
C PRO A 368 21.61 12.16 -43.29
N GLN A 369 22.78 12.62 -43.73
CA GLN A 369 24.03 11.94 -43.40
C GLN A 369 24.48 12.35 -42.00
N VAL A 370 25.07 11.41 -41.25
CA VAL A 370 25.52 11.63 -39.88
C VAL A 370 26.97 11.22 -39.71
N ILE A 371 27.67 11.94 -38.84
CA ILE A 371 29.00 11.55 -38.34
C ILE A 371 28.84 10.77 -37.05
N ILE A 372 29.46 9.60 -37.00
CA ILE A 372 29.39 8.67 -35.88
C ILE A 372 30.79 8.49 -35.30
N MET A 373 30.90 8.66 -33.98
CA MET A 373 32.15 8.54 -33.21
C MET A 373 31.93 7.76 -31.92
N THR A 374 33.01 7.34 -31.26
CA THR A 374 32.90 6.72 -29.93
C THR A 374 32.72 7.79 -28.83
N ARG A 375 31.86 7.53 -27.84
CA ARG A 375 31.49 8.42 -26.71
C ARG A 375 32.66 8.91 -25.86
N SER A 376 33.84 8.29 -25.97
CA SER A 376 35.03 8.66 -25.17
C SER A 376 35.89 9.73 -25.83
N ASP A 377 35.76 9.97 -27.13
CA ASP A 377 36.67 10.81 -27.88
C ASP A 377 36.16 12.25 -27.94
N LYS A 378 36.41 12.99 -26.86
CA LYS A 378 36.26 14.46 -26.83
C LYS A 378 37.44 15.18 -27.53
N SER A 379 37.83 14.69 -28.69
CA SER A 379 38.75 15.42 -29.58
C SER A 379 37.90 16.26 -30.52
N ASP A 380 38.08 17.58 -30.52
CA ASP A 380 37.40 18.49 -31.47
C ASP A 380 37.95 18.33 -32.91
N SER A 381 38.91 17.43 -33.16
CA SER A 381 39.50 17.15 -34.47
C SER A 381 39.37 15.68 -34.88
N ILE A 382 38.86 15.44 -36.09
CA ILE A 382 38.74 14.12 -36.75
C ILE A 382 39.93 13.95 -37.69
N ASP A 383 40.88 13.05 -37.37
CA ASP A 383 42.09 12.84 -38.18
C ASP A 383 41.90 11.76 -39.27
N THR A 384 41.02 10.79 -39.01
CA THR A 384 40.71 9.67 -39.91
C THR A 384 39.20 9.43 -40.01
N LEU A 385 38.69 9.33 -41.23
CA LEU A 385 37.26 9.20 -41.51
C LEU A 385 36.99 8.00 -42.42
N ALA A 386 36.17 7.06 -41.95
CA ALA A 386 35.67 5.94 -42.72
C ALA A 386 34.47 6.36 -43.58
N VAL A 387 34.55 6.07 -44.89
CA VAL A 387 33.52 6.43 -45.87
C VAL A 387 33.23 5.25 -46.80
N GLU A 388 32.01 5.15 -47.30
CA GLU A 388 31.66 4.16 -48.33
C GLU A 388 32.24 4.57 -49.70
N SER A 389 32.76 3.61 -50.46
CA SER A 389 33.54 3.83 -51.68
C SER A 389 32.80 4.65 -52.77
N GLY A 390 31.47 4.62 -52.79
CA GLY A 390 30.64 5.42 -53.71
C GLY A 390 30.38 6.87 -53.24
N ASN A 391 30.49 7.14 -51.93
CA ASN A 391 30.27 8.45 -51.32
C ASN A 391 31.60 9.20 -51.01
N ALA A 392 32.75 8.56 -51.24
CA ALA A 392 34.07 9.07 -50.90
C ALA A 392 34.50 10.34 -51.69
N SER A 393 33.78 10.72 -52.75
CA SER A 393 34.10 11.85 -53.64
C SER A 393 33.18 13.06 -53.48
N GLY A 394 32.19 13.02 -52.56
CA GLY A 394 31.21 14.09 -52.38
C GLY A 394 31.77 15.36 -51.74
N THR A 395 31.35 16.52 -52.26
CA THR A 395 31.62 17.87 -51.71
C THR A 395 31.20 18.03 -50.24
N ALA A 396 30.26 17.21 -49.77
CA ALA A 396 29.78 17.13 -48.38
C ALA A 396 30.90 16.88 -47.37
N VAL A 397 31.80 15.94 -47.70
CA VAL A 397 32.89 15.48 -46.81
C VAL A 397 33.94 16.58 -46.64
N GLN A 398 34.18 17.39 -47.67
CA GLN A 398 35.18 18.46 -47.65
C GLN A 398 34.77 19.69 -46.83
N ASN A 399 33.47 19.90 -46.56
CA ASN A 399 32.99 21.07 -45.82
C ASN A 399 32.98 20.88 -44.30
N PHE A 400 33.00 19.64 -43.82
CA PHE A 400 32.87 19.30 -42.40
C PHE A 400 34.12 18.74 -41.76
N VAL A 401 35.16 18.53 -42.58
CA VAL A 401 36.36 17.82 -42.22
C VAL A 401 37.55 18.68 -42.64
N ASP A 402 38.55 18.83 -41.76
CA ASP A 402 39.73 19.66 -42.04
C ASP A 402 40.47 19.15 -43.31
N GLU A 403 41.16 20.05 -44.04
CA GLU A 403 41.94 19.72 -45.25
C GLU A 403 42.99 18.61 -45.03
N ASN A 404 43.30 18.26 -43.78
CA ASN A 404 44.31 17.28 -43.38
C ASN A 404 43.76 15.90 -42.99
N THR A 405 42.44 15.69 -42.95
CA THR A 405 41.84 14.41 -42.54
C THR A 405 41.98 13.34 -43.63
N ARG A 406 42.31 12.11 -43.23
CA ARG A 406 42.51 10.99 -44.16
C ARG A 406 41.23 10.18 -44.32
N LEU A 407 40.78 10.01 -45.57
CA LEU A 407 39.62 9.20 -45.91
C LEU A 407 39.99 7.73 -46.13
N PHE A 408 39.27 6.82 -45.50
CA PHE A 408 39.39 5.37 -45.70
C PHE A 408 38.12 4.83 -46.37
N PRO A 409 38.20 4.39 -47.63
CA PRO A 409 37.05 3.84 -48.35
C PRO A 409 36.78 2.38 -47.94
N TYR A 410 35.52 2.07 -47.65
CA TYR A 410 35.01 0.73 -47.37
C TYR A 410 33.90 0.35 -48.37
N SER A 411 33.55 -0.94 -48.44
CA SER A 411 32.59 -1.44 -49.43
C SER A 411 31.14 -1.30 -49.00
N THR A 412 30.88 -1.19 -47.68
CA THR A 412 29.55 -1.02 -47.10
C THR A 412 29.58 -0.07 -45.91
N GLN A 413 28.47 0.60 -45.60
CA GLN A 413 28.35 1.45 -44.41
C GLN A 413 28.56 0.67 -43.09
N LEU A 414 28.18 -0.62 -43.03
CA LEU A 414 28.45 -1.46 -41.85
C LEU A 414 29.95 -1.65 -41.61
N GLU A 415 30.76 -1.78 -42.66
CA GLU A 415 32.22 -1.87 -42.54
C GLU A 415 32.82 -0.57 -42.01
N THR A 416 32.29 0.60 -42.42
CA THR A 416 32.74 1.90 -41.90
C THR A 416 32.53 2.01 -40.39
N LEU A 417 31.39 1.54 -39.86
CA LEU A 417 31.11 1.52 -38.43
C LEU A 417 32.00 0.54 -37.65
N ASN A 418 32.30 -0.62 -38.25
CA ASN A 418 33.24 -1.57 -37.63
C ASN A 418 34.65 -0.98 -37.55
N ALA A 419 35.10 -0.23 -38.56
CA ALA A 419 36.39 0.45 -38.55
C ALA A 419 36.52 1.44 -37.38
N VAL A 420 35.46 2.20 -37.07
CA VAL A 420 35.45 3.11 -35.92
C VAL A 420 35.50 2.36 -34.59
N MET A 421 34.72 1.28 -34.46
CA MET A 421 34.75 0.46 -33.25
C MET A 421 36.09 -0.25 -33.02
N ASP A 422 36.74 -0.68 -34.09
CA ASP A 422 38.00 -1.41 -34.04
C ASP A 422 39.21 -0.44 -33.92
N GLY A 423 38.96 0.87 -33.93
CA GLY A 423 39.97 1.93 -33.78
C GLY A 423 40.81 2.16 -35.04
N GLU A 424 40.33 1.73 -36.20
CA GLU A 424 40.96 1.94 -37.50
C GLU A 424 40.64 3.34 -38.08
N ALA A 425 39.52 3.93 -37.68
CA ALA A 425 39.11 5.30 -38.01
C ALA A 425 38.54 6.01 -36.77
N ASP A 426 38.69 7.34 -36.71
CA ASP A 426 38.18 8.15 -35.59
C ASP A 426 36.67 8.40 -35.71
N ALA A 427 36.17 8.48 -36.94
CA ALA A 427 34.76 8.71 -37.25
C ALA A 427 34.32 7.95 -38.51
N ALA A 428 33.02 7.76 -38.66
CA ALA A 428 32.38 7.23 -39.88
C ALA A 428 31.27 8.16 -40.35
N ILE A 429 31.11 8.28 -41.66
CA ILE A 429 29.89 8.85 -42.27
C ILE A 429 28.94 7.72 -42.59
N CYS A 430 27.70 7.83 -42.13
CA CYS A 430 26.64 6.88 -42.43
C CYS A 430 25.32 7.61 -42.66
N ASP A 431 24.37 6.90 -43.26
CA ASP A 431 22.98 7.35 -43.36
C ASP A 431 22.34 7.40 -41.96
N GLY A 432 21.69 8.50 -41.61
CA GLY A 432 21.16 8.76 -40.26
C GLY A 432 20.20 7.69 -39.76
N TYR A 433 19.31 7.19 -40.62
CA TYR A 433 18.37 6.14 -40.26
C TYR A 433 19.05 4.77 -40.08
N LEU A 434 20.02 4.44 -40.95
CA LEU A 434 20.78 3.20 -40.81
C LEU A 434 21.67 3.25 -39.56
N ALA A 435 22.25 4.41 -39.26
CA ALA A 435 23.00 4.66 -38.06
C ALA A 435 22.17 4.41 -36.80
N GLU A 436 20.99 5.04 -36.69
CA GLU A 436 20.09 4.82 -35.55
C GLU A 436 19.69 3.36 -35.40
N TYR A 437 19.34 2.68 -36.50
CA TYR A 437 19.02 1.27 -36.49
C TYR A 437 20.19 0.40 -36.04
N LEU A 438 21.39 0.60 -36.58
CA LEU A 438 22.56 -0.22 -36.25
C LEU A 438 23.04 0.06 -34.81
N LEU A 439 23.06 1.32 -34.39
CA LEU A 439 23.40 1.72 -33.02
C LEU A 439 22.38 1.18 -32.00
N GLY A 440 21.09 1.14 -32.35
CA GLY A 440 20.02 0.61 -31.51
C GLY A 440 19.90 -0.92 -31.52
N SER A 441 20.23 -1.58 -32.64
CA SER A 441 19.98 -3.00 -32.85
C SER A 441 21.23 -3.89 -32.68
N GLN A 442 22.44 -3.34 -32.75
CA GLN A 442 23.68 -4.11 -32.58
C GLN A 442 24.48 -3.63 -31.36
N PHE A 443 24.65 -4.52 -30.39
CA PHE A 443 25.42 -4.22 -29.17
C PHE A 443 26.85 -3.77 -29.40
N ARG A 444 27.46 -4.24 -30.48
CA ARG A 444 28.84 -3.88 -30.84
C ARG A 444 29.00 -2.36 -30.96
N PHE A 445 27.94 -1.65 -31.31
CA PHE A 445 27.95 -0.22 -31.58
C PHE A 445 27.45 0.66 -30.42
N ASN A 446 27.18 0.10 -29.22
CA ASN A 446 26.59 0.85 -28.09
C ASN A 446 27.45 2.00 -27.53
N ARG A 447 28.74 2.01 -27.86
CA ARG A 447 29.69 3.05 -27.45
C ARG A 447 29.77 4.17 -28.46
N MET A 448 29.10 4.06 -29.60
CA MET A 448 29.08 5.09 -30.61
C MET A 448 27.87 6.01 -30.44
N GLU A 449 28.01 7.24 -30.90
CA GLU A 449 26.95 8.24 -30.92
C GLU A 449 27.02 9.06 -32.20
N ILE A 450 25.86 9.57 -32.61
CA ILE A 450 25.74 10.56 -33.67
C ILE A 450 26.24 11.88 -33.08
N GLN A 451 27.38 12.35 -33.57
CA GLN A 451 28.00 13.59 -33.10
C GLN A 451 27.44 14.81 -33.84
N SER A 452 27.23 14.66 -35.15
CA SER A 452 26.76 15.73 -36.02
C SER A 452 25.86 15.18 -37.12
N VAL A 453 24.86 15.98 -37.49
CA VAL A 453 24.04 15.76 -38.69
C VAL A 453 24.56 16.68 -39.76
N LEU A 454 24.94 16.12 -40.91
CA LEU A 454 25.43 16.87 -42.06
C LEU A 454 24.26 17.56 -42.75
N SER A 455 24.53 18.73 -43.34
CA SER A 455 23.53 19.49 -44.11
C SER A 455 23.22 18.85 -45.46
N ASP A 456 24.09 17.97 -45.95
CA ASP A 456 23.85 17.21 -47.18
C ASP A 456 22.93 16.02 -46.90
N VAL A 457 22.00 15.80 -47.82
CA VAL A 457 21.05 14.68 -47.79
C VAL A 457 21.41 13.67 -48.86
N HIS A 458 21.39 12.39 -48.49
CA HIS A 458 21.49 11.29 -49.42
C HIS A 458 20.11 11.02 -50.03
N ASN A 459 19.97 11.29 -51.33
CA ASN A 459 18.71 11.15 -52.06
C ASN A 459 18.53 9.72 -52.54
N ILE A 460 17.36 9.13 -52.29
CA ILE A 460 17.00 7.80 -52.76
C ILE A 460 15.99 7.89 -53.90
N TYR A 461 16.29 7.16 -54.98
CA TYR A 461 15.51 7.08 -56.21
C TYR A 461 15.04 5.64 -56.48
N MET A 462 13.99 5.52 -57.28
CA MET A 462 13.73 4.32 -58.09
C MET A 462 14.22 4.53 -59.51
N VAL A 463 14.60 3.45 -60.20
CA VAL A 463 15.24 3.51 -61.52
C VAL A 463 14.47 2.67 -62.53
N VAL A 464 14.25 3.25 -63.70
CA VAL A 464 13.64 2.60 -64.87
C VAL A 464 14.58 2.72 -66.07
N ALA A 465 14.30 2.00 -67.16
CA ALA A 465 15.02 2.19 -68.41
C ALA A 465 14.78 3.61 -68.96
N ASP A 466 15.82 4.26 -69.50
CA ASP A 466 15.72 5.61 -70.07
C ASP A 466 15.12 5.58 -71.48
N ASP A 467 13.80 5.71 -71.58
CA ASP A 467 13.12 6.13 -72.80
C ASP A 467 12.56 7.55 -72.63
N GLU A 468 12.88 8.46 -73.57
CA GLU A 468 12.51 9.88 -73.54
C GLU A 468 10.99 10.15 -73.40
N GLU A 469 10.14 9.11 -73.44
CA GLU A 469 8.69 9.16 -73.23
C GLU A 469 8.16 8.08 -72.27
N SER A 470 8.94 7.61 -71.28
CA SER A 470 8.51 6.53 -70.37
C SER A 470 7.19 6.83 -69.65
N PRO A 471 6.07 6.17 -69.97
CA PRO A 471 4.83 6.39 -69.25
C PRO A 471 4.95 5.90 -67.80
N LEU A 472 5.82 4.92 -67.55
CA LEU A 472 6.10 4.39 -66.21
C LEU A 472 6.78 5.43 -65.32
N LEU A 473 7.78 6.16 -65.84
CA LEU A 473 8.44 7.23 -65.09
C LEU A 473 7.46 8.35 -64.75
N GLY A 474 6.59 8.72 -65.70
CA GLY A 474 5.53 9.71 -65.50
C GLY A 474 4.52 9.30 -64.42
N ILE A 475 4.07 8.05 -64.44
CA ILE A 475 3.19 7.47 -63.41
C ILE A 475 3.89 7.51 -62.05
N LEU A 476 5.10 6.94 -61.93
CA LEU A 476 5.82 6.91 -60.66
C LEU A 476 6.07 8.33 -60.11
N ASN A 477 6.47 9.28 -60.95
CA ASN A 477 6.71 10.66 -60.48
C ASN A 477 5.44 11.39 -60.00
N LYS A 478 4.27 11.04 -60.53
CA LYS A 478 2.97 11.59 -60.10
C LYS A 478 2.49 10.97 -58.79
N GLU A 479 2.65 9.66 -58.65
CA GLU A 479 2.23 8.92 -57.45
C GLU A 479 3.18 9.11 -56.27
N LEU A 480 4.50 9.26 -56.53
CA LEU A 480 5.49 9.56 -55.50
C LEU A 480 5.29 10.94 -54.85
N LEU A 481 4.50 11.84 -55.44
CA LEU A 481 4.08 13.10 -54.82
C LEU A 481 2.99 12.90 -53.74
N GLU A 482 2.18 11.85 -53.87
CA GLU A 482 1.12 11.45 -52.92
C GLU A 482 1.69 10.65 -51.74
N VAL A 483 2.84 10.01 -51.93
CA VAL A 483 3.63 9.39 -50.86
C VAL A 483 4.16 10.48 -49.94
N SER A 484 3.31 10.87 -48.99
CA SER A 484 3.61 11.93 -48.05
C SER A 484 4.89 11.66 -47.27
N ASP A 485 5.64 12.70 -46.91
CA ASP A 485 6.71 12.64 -45.91
C ASP A 485 6.25 11.90 -44.64
N LYS A 486 4.95 11.98 -44.33
CA LYS A 486 4.28 11.23 -43.26
C LYS A 486 4.29 9.72 -43.48
N MET A 487 4.04 9.19 -44.68
CA MET A 487 4.13 7.74 -44.96
C MET A 487 5.56 7.24 -44.82
N VAL A 488 6.52 7.98 -45.39
CA VAL A 488 7.95 7.68 -45.26
C VAL A 488 8.33 7.68 -43.78
N ASN A 489 7.96 8.73 -43.04
CA ASN A 489 8.28 8.88 -41.61
C ASN A 489 7.51 7.88 -40.71
N ASP A 490 6.25 7.55 -41.01
CA ASP A 490 5.44 6.55 -40.29
C ASP A 490 6.05 5.16 -40.45
N TYR A 491 6.51 4.82 -41.66
CA TYR A 491 7.26 3.58 -41.88
C TYR A 491 8.59 3.59 -41.12
N MET A 492 9.34 4.70 -41.22
CA MET A 492 10.60 4.87 -40.47
C MET A 492 10.39 4.72 -38.97
N LEU A 493 9.32 5.23 -38.39
CA LEU A 493 9.08 5.21 -36.94
C LEU A 493 8.51 3.88 -36.45
N ARG A 494 7.64 3.22 -37.23
CA ARG A 494 6.90 2.02 -36.81
C ARG A 494 7.78 0.78 -36.70
N ASP A 495 8.76 0.63 -37.60
CA ASP A 495 9.68 -0.52 -37.60
C ASP A 495 11.03 -0.23 -36.89
N ASN A 496 11.48 1.03 -36.77
CA ASN A 496 12.71 1.34 -36.01
C ASN A 496 12.54 1.30 -34.49
N PHE A 497 11.38 1.66 -33.94
CA PHE A 497 11.22 1.77 -32.47
C PHE A 497 11.07 0.43 -31.72
N TYR A 498 10.85 -0.68 -32.42
CA TYR A 498 10.62 -2.00 -31.79
C TYR A 498 11.69 -3.05 -32.09
N SER A 499 12.66 -2.75 -32.94
CA SER A 499 13.77 -3.66 -33.20
C SER A 499 14.83 -3.57 -32.08
N LYS A 500 14.63 -4.44 -31.08
CA LYS A 500 15.63 -4.98 -30.12
C LYS A 500 15.84 -4.30 -28.76
N MET A 501 14.75 -4.02 -28.04
CA MET A 501 14.75 -4.21 -26.58
C MET A 501 14.32 -5.65 -26.23
N SER A 502 15.06 -6.64 -26.72
CA SER A 502 14.87 -8.02 -26.28
C SER A 502 15.28 -8.12 -24.80
N MET A 503 14.54 -8.86 -23.98
CA MET A 503 14.95 -9.16 -22.60
C MET A 503 16.38 -9.73 -22.54
N ALA A 504 16.81 -10.44 -23.59
CA ALA A 504 18.17 -10.96 -23.74
C ALA A 504 19.21 -9.82 -23.84
N ASN A 505 18.84 -8.72 -24.47
CA ASN A 505 19.69 -7.55 -24.66
C ASN A 505 19.94 -6.83 -23.32
N PHE A 506 18.88 -6.54 -22.58
CA PHE A 506 19.00 -5.95 -21.24
C PHE A 506 19.84 -6.81 -20.27
N ILE A 507 19.69 -8.14 -20.35
CA ILE A 507 20.46 -9.09 -19.53
C ILE A 507 21.95 -9.09 -19.90
N SER A 508 22.30 -8.95 -21.18
CA SER A 508 23.70 -8.91 -21.63
C SER A 508 24.41 -7.65 -21.14
N ASP A 509 23.81 -6.48 -21.36
CA ASP A 509 24.41 -5.17 -21.05
C ASP A 509 24.54 -4.90 -19.56
N HIS A 510 23.58 -5.39 -18.77
CA HIS A 510 23.65 -5.28 -17.33
C HIS A 510 24.11 -6.58 -16.68
N SER A 511 24.70 -7.52 -17.42
CA SER A 511 25.09 -8.84 -16.88
C SER A 511 25.96 -8.72 -15.62
N ILE A 512 26.95 -7.83 -15.60
CA ILE A 512 27.81 -7.62 -14.42
C ILE A 512 27.01 -6.99 -13.26
N SER A 513 26.19 -5.98 -13.53
CA SER A 513 25.35 -5.31 -12.53
C SER A 513 24.28 -6.24 -11.96
N ILE A 514 23.64 -7.03 -12.82
CA ILE A 514 22.66 -8.06 -12.50
C ILE A 514 23.33 -9.18 -11.72
N ILE A 515 24.49 -9.68 -12.13
CA ILE A 515 25.26 -10.67 -11.38
C ILE A 515 25.70 -10.11 -10.03
N ALA A 516 26.09 -8.84 -9.94
CA ALA A 516 26.47 -8.20 -8.68
C ALA A 516 25.27 -8.06 -7.74
N VAL A 517 24.12 -7.61 -8.24
CA VAL A 517 22.87 -7.51 -7.47
C VAL A 517 22.36 -8.90 -7.08
N LEU A 518 22.35 -9.87 -8.00
CA LEU A 518 21.96 -11.25 -7.72
C LEU A 518 22.93 -11.93 -6.74
N SER A 519 24.22 -11.68 -6.84
CA SER A 519 25.23 -12.19 -5.89
C SER A 519 25.09 -11.51 -4.54
N PHE A 520 24.78 -10.22 -4.49
CA PHE A 520 24.48 -9.50 -3.25
C PHE A 520 23.18 -10.01 -2.62
N CYS A 521 22.12 -10.23 -3.41
CA CYS A 521 20.87 -10.82 -2.96
C CYS A 521 21.06 -12.26 -2.50
N ALA A 522 21.84 -13.09 -3.22
CA ALA A 522 22.16 -14.45 -2.83
C ALA A 522 23.01 -14.47 -1.57
N ALA A 523 24.01 -13.60 -1.45
CA ALA A 523 24.81 -13.43 -0.24
C ALA A 523 23.93 -12.96 0.93
N ALA A 524 23.03 -12.00 0.72
CA ALA A 524 22.08 -11.54 1.74
C ALA A 524 21.12 -12.66 2.16
N VAL A 525 20.61 -13.45 1.21
CA VAL A 525 19.76 -14.62 1.49
C VAL A 525 20.54 -15.71 2.22
N ILE A 526 21.78 -16.00 1.85
CA ILE A 526 22.67 -16.94 2.55
C ILE A 526 23.00 -16.42 3.95
N LEU A 527 23.24 -15.12 4.12
CA LEU A 527 23.55 -14.49 5.40
C LEU A 527 22.30 -14.44 6.29
N VAL A 528 21.12 -14.21 5.71
CA VAL A 528 19.82 -14.33 6.41
C VAL A 528 19.54 -15.78 6.75
N LEU A 529 19.76 -16.75 5.86
CA LEU A 529 19.62 -18.19 6.15
C LEU A 529 20.61 -18.62 7.22
N PHE A 530 21.85 -18.17 7.15
CA PHE A 530 22.87 -18.42 8.17
C PHE A 530 22.51 -17.75 9.48
N PHE A 531 21.98 -16.52 9.46
CA PHE A 531 21.48 -15.82 10.63
C PHE A 531 20.25 -16.51 11.20
N LEU A 532 19.33 -17.00 10.37
CA LEU A 532 18.15 -17.77 10.75
C LEU A 532 18.52 -19.16 11.25
N LEU A 533 19.53 -19.81 10.71
CA LEU A 533 20.04 -21.12 11.16
C LEU A 533 20.85 -20.97 12.45
N ARG A 534 21.74 -19.98 12.52
CA ARG A 534 22.49 -19.64 13.74
C ARG A 534 21.54 -19.17 14.83
N ASN A 535 20.55 -18.35 14.50
CA ASN A 535 19.50 -17.98 15.44
C ASN A 535 18.56 -19.13 15.71
N SER A 536 18.25 -20.02 14.79
CA SER A 536 17.43 -21.21 15.08
C SER A 536 18.18 -22.14 16.05
N LEU A 537 19.49 -22.32 15.88
CA LEU A 537 20.33 -23.10 16.80
C LEU A 537 20.56 -22.37 18.13
N ARG A 538 20.72 -21.05 18.12
CA ARG A 538 20.85 -20.22 19.33
C ARG A 538 19.52 -20.11 20.08
N VAL A 539 18.41 -19.96 19.37
CA VAL A 539 17.03 -19.99 19.85
C VAL A 539 16.72 -21.40 20.34
N GLN A 540 17.10 -22.49 19.68
CA GLN A 540 16.95 -23.85 20.22
C GLN A 540 17.76 -24.03 21.52
N LYS A 541 18.99 -23.51 21.59
CA LYS A 541 19.80 -23.54 22.82
C LYS A 541 19.22 -22.67 23.95
N LEU A 542 18.64 -21.51 23.63
CA LEU A 542 17.96 -20.61 24.57
C LEU A 542 16.53 -21.07 24.90
N MET A 543 15.90 -21.84 24.00
CA MET A 543 14.57 -22.44 24.16
C MET A 543 14.61 -23.65 25.07
N TYR A 544 15.78 -24.22 25.36
CA TYR A 544 15.92 -25.42 26.17
C TYR A 544 16.59 -25.19 27.53
N LYS A 545 17.10 -23.98 27.79
CA LYS A 545 17.71 -23.62 29.07
C LYS A 545 17.00 -22.44 29.72
N ASP A 546 16.94 -22.46 31.05
CA ASP A 546 16.59 -21.31 31.86
C ASP A 546 17.68 -20.23 31.72
N THR A 547 17.27 -18.98 31.53
CA THR A 547 18.18 -17.87 31.23
C THR A 547 18.98 -17.39 32.44
N GLU A 548 18.48 -17.62 33.65
CA GLU A 548 19.08 -17.16 34.91
C GLU A 548 20.06 -18.20 35.46
N PHE A 549 19.65 -19.47 35.55
CA PHE A 549 20.42 -20.53 36.21
C PHE A 549 21.10 -21.52 35.26
N ARG A 550 20.89 -21.38 33.94
CA ARG A 550 21.47 -22.26 32.90
C ARG A 550 21.14 -23.76 33.03
N ILE A 551 20.15 -24.11 33.85
CA ILE A 551 19.53 -25.44 33.92
C ILE A 551 18.53 -25.64 32.78
N TRP A 552 17.95 -26.83 32.67
CA TRP A 552 16.94 -27.11 31.65
C TRP A 552 15.64 -26.35 31.94
N ASN A 553 14.93 -25.95 30.88
CA ASN A 553 13.58 -25.41 31.00
C ASN A 553 12.51 -26.44 30.62
N LEU A 554 11.25 -26.10 30.85
CA LEU A 554 10.12 -26.99 30.62
C LEU A 554 10.05 -27.55 29.18
N HIS A 555 10.45 -26.78 28.17
CA HIS A 555 10.47 -27.26 26.78
C HIS A 555 11.47 -28.39 26.56
N TYR A 556 12.65 -28.30 27.17
CA TYR A 556 13.64 -29.36 27.09
C TYR A 556 13.21 -30.62 27.83
N LEU A 557 12.63 -30.46 29.03
CA LEU A 557 12.09 -31.57 29.81
C LEU A 557 11.02 -32.30 29.01
N ARG A 558 10.07 -31.59 28.38
CA ARG A 558 9.05 -32.18 27.52
C ARG A 558 9.63 -33.01 26.37
N TYR A 559 10.60 -32.45 25.65
CA TYR A 559 11.25 -33.12 24.53
C TYR A 559 12.01 -34.39 24.96
N ARG A 560 12.75 -34.32 26.07
CA ARG A 560 13.55 -35.45 26.56
C ARG A 560 12.70 -36.52 27.26
N ALA A 561 11.68 -36.13 28.02
CA ALA A 561 10.75 -37.05 28.66
C ALA A 561 9.97 -37.86 27.61
N ALA A 562 9.46 -37.22 26.55
CA ALA A 562 8.80 -37.93 25.44
C ALA A 562 9.72 -38.99 24.79
N LYS A 563 11.01 -38.65 24.58
CA LYS A 563 11.99 -39.63 24.07
C LYS A 563 12.25 -40.78 25.04
N LYS A 564 12.22 -40.53 26.35
CA LYS A 564 12.42 -41.56 27.38
C LYS A 564 11.21 -42.49 27.47
N LEU A 565 9.99 -41.94 27.46
CA LEU A 565 8.74 -42.71 27.40
C LEU A 565 8.68 -43.61 26.16
N ALA A 566 9.04 -43.08 24.99
CA ALA A 566 9.08 -43.86 23.75
C ALA A 566 10.11 -45.01 23.78
N ALA A 567 11.20 -44.85 24.55
CA ALA A 567 12.25 -45.86 24.67
C ALA A 567 12.00 -46.90 25.77
N ASP A 568 11.19 -46.58 26.79
CA ASP A 568 10.87 -47.44 27.94
C ASP A 568 9.35 -47.53 28.16
N LYS A 569 8.67 -48.30 27.30
CA LYS A 569 7.20 -48.44 27.30
C LYS A 569 6.63 -49.15 28.53
N ASN A 570 7.46 -49.90 29.26
CA ASN A 570 7.06 -50.66 30.45
C ASN A 570 7.45 -49.95 31.75
N GLY A 571 8.04 -48.76 31.68
CA GLY A 571 8.39 -47.96 32.85
C GLY A 571 7.23 -47.07 33.30
N ASN A 572 7.00 -47.00 34.61
CA ASN A 572 6.09 -46.02 35.20
C ASN A 572 6.84 -44.70 35.47
N TYR A 573 6.25 -43.61 35.01
CA TYR A 573 6.83 -42.27 35.11
C TYR A 573 5.83 -41.26 35.65
N ALA A 574 6.29 -40.21 36.31
CA ALA A 574 5.43 -39.15 36.79
C ALA A 574 6.00 -37.78 36.47
N ILE A 575 5.12 -36.80 36.28
CA ILE A 575 5.45 -35.39 36.22
C ILE A 575 5.01 -34.73 37.51
N ALA A 576 5.96 -34.21 38.28
CA ALA A 576 5.68 -33.35 39.43
C ALA A 576 5.89 -31.88 39.05
N TYR A 577 4.87 -31.05 39.23
CA TYR A 577 4.94 -29.60 39.11
C TYR A 577 5.01 -29.01 40.52
N THR A 578 5.97 -28.13 40.79
CA THR A 578 6.27 -27.61 42.11
C THR A 578 6.08 -26.10 42.15
N ASP A 579 5.52 -25.55 43.23
CA ASP A 579 5.53 -24.12 43.56
C ASP A 579 6.08 -23.89 44.98
N ILE A 580 6.71 -22.75 45.18
CA ILE A 580 7.27 -22.32 46.47
C ILE A 580 6.29 -21.33 47.10
N GLY A 581 5.71 -21.72 48.23
CA GLY A 581 4.72 -20.93 48.96
C GLY A 581 5.26 -19.54 49.34
N GLN A 582 4.40 -18.53 49.19
CA GLN A 582 4.68 -17.13 49.54
C GLN A 582 5.94 -16.52 48.87
N PHE A 583 6.51 -17.13 47.81
CA PHE A 583 7.73 -16.65 47.16
C PHE A 583 7.61 -15.21 46.64
N LYS A 584 6.45 -14.82 46.11
CA LYS A 584 6.20 -13.44 45.64
C LYS A 584 6.23 -12.44 46.80
N SER A 585 5.59 -12.78 47.92
CA SER A 585 5.57 -11.96 49.13
C SER A 585 6.97 -11.82 49.71
N TYR A 586 7.74 -12.91 49.75
CA TYR A 586 9.13 -12.88 50.17
C TYR A 586 10.01 -11.98 49.28
N ASN A 587 9.86 -12.08 47.95
CA ASN A 587 10.58 -11.20 47.02
C ASN A 587 10.21 -9.72 47.18
N ALA A 588 8.96 -9.42 47.53
CA ALA A 588 8.51 -8.06 47.78
C ALA A 588 9.13 -7.49 49.08
N LEU A 589 9.30 -8.33 50.10
CA LEU A 589 9.83 -7.92 51.42
C LEU A 589 11.36 -7.87 51.47
N TYR A 590 12.04 -8.86 50.89
CA TYR A 590 13.50 -9.05 51.02
C TYR A 590 14.28 -8.79 49.72
N GLY A 591 13.56 -8.40 48.65
CA GLY A 591 14.14 -8.02 47.38
C GLY A 591 14.50 -9.19 46.46
N TRP A 592 14.78 -8.85 45.19
CA TRP A 592 15.01 -9.82 44.12
C TRP A 592 16.18 -10.77 44.37
N ASN A 593 17.29 -10.27 44.93
CA ASN A 593 18.49 -11.09 45.20
C ASN A 593 18.22 -12.22 46.21
N ALA A 594 17.41 -11.96 47.24
CA ALA A 594 17.06 -12.98 48.24
C ALA A 594 16.22 -14.10 47.62
N GLY A 595 15.29 -13.75 46.71
CA GLY A 595 14.55 -14.72 45.90
C GLY A 595 15.43 -15.62 45.04
N GLN A 596 16.45 -15.04 44.40
CA GLN A 596 17.37 -15.81 43.55
C GLN A 596 18.18 -16.84 44.35
N GLN A 597 18.51 -16.54 45.61
CA GLN A 597 19.19 -17.49 46.49
C GLN A 597 18.30 -18.69 46.81
N ILE A 598 17.02 -18.48 47.11
CA ILE A 598 16.05 -19.57 47.33
C ILE A 598 15.97 -20.49 46.11
N LEU A 599 15.87 -19.90 44.91
CA LEU A 599 15.83 -20.68 43.67
C LEU A 599 17.13 -21.48 43.44
N ALA A 600 18.28 -20.90 43.76
CA ALA A 600 19.57 -21.61 43.67
C ALA A 600 19.64 -22.81 44.64
N LEU A 601 19.08 -22.69 45.86
CA LEU A 601 19.03 -23.78 46.84
C LEU A 601 18.13 -24.91 46.36
N VAL A 602 16.97 -24.59 45.78
CA VAL A 602 16.06 -25.57 45.17
C VAL A 602 16.79 -26.34 44.06
N ILE A 603 17.45 -25.64 43.15
CA ILE A 603 18.20 -26.25 42.04
C ILE A 603 19.29 -27.18 42.57
N LYS A 604 20.02 -26.76 43.60
CA LYS A 604 21.07 -27.56 44.21
C LYS A 604 20.50 -28.87 44.77
N THR A 605 19.42 -28.82 45.54
CA THR A 605 18.79 -30.03 46.10
C THR A 605 18.25 -30.93 44.98
N LEU A 606 17.57 -30.40 43.97
CA LEU A 606 17.09 -31.20 42.84
C LEU A 606 18.25 -31.86 42.07
N SER A 607 19.41 -31.21 41.97
CA SER A 607 20.58 -31.78 41.30
C SER A 607 21.21 -32.95 42.07
N GLU A 608 21.00 -33.02 43.38
CA GLU A 608 21.51 -34.08 44.26
C GLU A 608 20.53 -35.27 44.33
N GLU A 609 19.22 -35.02 44.23
CA GLU A 609 18.15 -36.03 44.46
C GLU A 609 17.58 -36.69 43.19
N VAL A 610 17.76 -36.08 42.02
CA VAL A 610 17.19 -36.56 40.74
C VAL A 610 18.23 -37.37 39.95
N ASP A 611 17.89 -38.61 39.55
CA ASP A 611 18.78 -39.49 38.79
C ASP A 611 18.93 -38.98 37.35
N ASN A 612 20.02 -38.26 37.07
CA ASN A 612 20.29 -37.64 35.77
C ASN A 612 20.33 -38.61 34.57
N LYS A 613 20.45 -39.94 34.79
CA LYS A 613 20.42 -40.94 33.72
C LYS A 613 18.99 -41.28 33.33
N ARG A 614 18.07 -41.38 34.30
CA ARG A 614 16.70 -41.87 34.09
C ARG A 614 15.64 -40.77 34.16
N GLU A 615 15.89 -39.74 34.94
CA GLU A 615 14.96 -38.68 35.34
C GLU A 615 15.43 -37.31 34.84
N LEU A 616 14.58 -36.30 34.98
CA LEU A 616 14.88 -34.93 34.57
C LEU A 616 14.27 -33.94 35.57
N TYR A 617 14.93 -32.79 35.75
CA TYR A 617 14.33 -31.63 36.39
C TYR A 617 14.55 -30.39 35.52
N ALA A 618 13.60 -29.46 35.58
CA ALA A 618 13.64 -28.22 34.85
C ALA A 618 12.92 -27.11 35.60
N ARG A 619 13.25 -25.85 35.28
CA ARG A 619 12.49 -24.69 35.73
C ARG A 619 11.42 -24.33 34.69
N SER A 620 10.20 -24.06 35.15
CA SER A 620 9.09 -23.62 34.30
C SER A 620 9.13 -22.10 34.14
N TYR A 621 8.82 -21.37 35.21
CA TYR A 621 8.91 -19.91 35.33
C TYR A 621 8.83 -19.51 36.80
N SER A 622 9.38 -18.35 37.18
CA SER A 622 9.31 -17.82 38.57
C SER A 622 9.77 -18.85 39.63
N SER A 623 8.93 -19.17 40.63
CA SER A 623 9.11 -20.19 41.67
C SER A 623 8.85 -21.63 41.21
N HIS A 624 8.43 -21.84 39.96
CA HIS A 624 7.93 -23.14 39.54
C HIS A 624 8.99 -24.06 38.94
N PHE A 625 9.05 -25.29 39.45
CA PHE A 625 9.92 -26.37 38.98
C PHE A 625 9.12 -27.57 38.49
N VAL A 626 9.70 -28.35 37.58
CA VAL A 626 9.06 -29.54 37.00
C VAL A 626 10.04 -30.71 37.06
N LEU A 627 9.59 -31.84 37.59
CA LEU A 627 10.35 -33.07 37.71
C LEU A 627 9.70 -34.16 36.85
N PHE A 628 10.50 -34.93 36.12
CA PHE A 628 10.11 -36.14 35.43
C PHE A 628 10.81 -37.32 36.11
N MET A 629 10.04 -38.10 36.86
CA MET A 629 10.54 -39.09 37.83
C MET A 629 10.13 -40.49 37.39
N LYS A 630 11.01 -41.48 37.57
CA LYS A 630 10.66 -42.89 37.38
C LYS A 630 10.25 -43.47 38.73
N TYR A 631 9.19 -44.26 38.76
CA TYR A 631 8.71 -44.87 40.00
C TYR A 631 8.32 -46.34 39.84
N GLU A 632 8.23 -47.05 40.96
CA GLU A 632 7.78 -48.45 41.02
C GLU A 632 6.36 -48.54 41.57
N THR A 633 6.08 -47.86 42.68
CA THR A 633 4.75 -47.71 43.29
C THR A 633 4.43 -46.24 43.56
N ILE A 634 3.15 -45.90 43.58
CA ILE A 634 2.66 -44.53 43.86
C ILE A 634 3.10 -44.09 45.27
N ASP A 635 3.06 -44.98 46.26
CA ASP A 635 3.49 -44.67 47.63
C ASP A 635 4.99 -44.36 47.73
N ALA A 636 5.82 -45.09 46.97
CA ALA A 636 7.26 -44.82 46.90
C ALA A 636 7.55 -43.47 46.22
N LEU A 637 6.80 -43.14 45.17
CA LEU A 637 6.87 -41.83 44.52
C LEU A 637 6.47 -40.70 45.48
N HIS A 638 5.35 -40.86 46.18
CA HIS A 638 4.86 -39.89 47.15
C HIS A 638 5.90 -39.63 48.25
N THR A 639 6.40 -40.70 48.87
CA THR A 639 7.42 -40.63 49.94
C THR A 639 8.68 -39.92 49.46
N ARG A 640 9.15 -40.23 48.24
CA ARG A 640 10.33 -39.62 47.66
C ARG A 640 10.14 -38.13 47.37
N LEU A 641 8.97 -37.73 46.87
CA LEU A 641 8.66 -36.32 46.61
C LEU A 641 8.52 -35.52 47.90
N MET A 642 7.95 -36.11 48.96
CA MET A 642 7.92 -35.50 50.30
C MET A 642 9.33 -35.28 50.84
N ASP A 643 10.21 -36.29 50.77
CA ASP A 643 11.60 -36.16 51.21
C ASP A 643 12.35 -35.06 50.45
N ILE A 644 12.13 -34.94 49.13
CA ILE A 644 12.69 -33.83 48.32
C ILE A 644 12.14 -32.48 48.79
N ALA A 645 10.83 -32.37 49.04
CA ALA A 645 10.20 -31.13 49.51
C ALA A 645 10.75 -30.71 50.88
N ASP A 646 10.88 -31.66 51.82
CA ASP A 646 11.40 -31.46 53.17
C ASP A 646 12.87 -31.04 53.14
N LYS A 647 13.71 -31.70 52.32
CA LYS A 647 15.11 -31.31 52.13
C LYS A 647 15.27 -29.90 51.55
N ILE A 648 14.39 -29.50 50.62
CA ILE A 648 14.41 -28.14 50.09
C ILE A 648 14.01 -27.14 51.19
N SER A 649 12.91 -27.40 51.90
CA SER A 649 12.44 -26.54 52.99
C SER A 649 13.49 -26.38 54.09
N ALA A 650 14.09 -27.49 54.55
CA ALA A 650 15.16 -27.48 55.55
C ALA A 650 16.39 -26.69 55.08
N ARG A 651 16.79 -26.82 53.82
CA ARG A 651 17.94 -26.10 53.27
C ARG A 651 17.66 -24.61 53.06
N ILE A 652 16.42 -24.23 52.72
CA ILE A 652 15.99 -22.83 52.71
C ILE A 652 16.04 -22.25 54.12
N TYR A 653 15.52 -22.99 55.11
CA TYR A 653 15.55 -22.55 56.51
C TYR A 653 16.98 -22.38 57.03
N GLU A 654 17.89 -23.33 56.77
CA GLU A 654 19.30 -23.26 57.20
C GLU A 654 20.03 -22.04 56.64
N LYS A 655 19.69 -21.60 55.42
CA LYS A 655 20.41 -20.52 54.72
C LYS A 655 19.74 -19.15 54.79
N MET A 656 18.42 -19.13 54.92
CA MET A 656 17.59 -17.91 54.83
C MET A 656 16.79 -17.65 56.11
N GLU A 657 16.89 -18.52 57.12
CA GLU A 657 16.17 -18.44 58.40
C GLU A 657 14.64 -18.28 58.24
N THR A 658 14.10 -18.74 57.10
CA THR A 658 12.70 -18.58 56.71
C THR A 658 12.10 -19.93 56.36
N HIS A 659 10.91 -20.22 56.89
CA HIS A 659 10.16 -21.41 56.51
C HIS A 659 9.39 -21.14 55.22
N MET A 660 9.65 -21.94 54.19
CA MET A 660 8.88 -21.91 52.94
C MET A 660 8.34 -23.29 52.66
N SER A 661 7.02 -23.41 52.57
CA SER A 661 6.35 -24.63 52.14
C SER A 661 6.54 -24.84 50.64
N LEU A 662 6.74 -26.08 50.23
CA LEU A 662 6.70 -26.46 48.83
C LEU A 662 5.41 -27.24 48.57
N THR A 663 4.75 -26.91 47.48
CA THR A 663 3.56 -27.63 47.03
C THR A 663 3.89 -28.32 45.71
N MET A 664 3.66 -29.63 45.64
CA MET A 664 3.90 -30.44 44.45
C MET A 664 2.62 -31.13 43.98
N GLY A 665 2.18 -30.84 42.76
CA GLY A 665 1.14 -31.60 42.07
C GLY A 665 1.77 -32.65 41.17
N VAL A 666 1.26 -33.87 41.16
CA VAL A 666 1.86 -35.00 40.44
C VAL A 666 0.86 -35.63 39.47
N GLY A 667 1.20 -35.69 38.18
CA GLY A 667 0.48 -36.47 37.17
C GLY A 667 1.25 -37.75 36.82
N CYS A 668 0.58 -38.90 36.90
CA CYS A 668 1.17 -40.20 36.62
C CYS A 668 1.01 -40.63 35.15
N LEU A 669 2.02 -41.33 34.65
CA LEU A 669 2.11 -41.96 33.33
C LEU A 669 2.39 -43.45 33.57
N GLU A 670 1.37 -44.26 33.41
CA GLU A 670 1.43 -45.72 33.64
C GLU A 670 1.46 -46.47 32.31
N ASN A 671 2.19 -47.59 32.27
CA ASN A 671 2.14 -48.65 31.25
C ASN A 671 1.67 -48.22 29.84
N GLY A 672 2.60 -47.69 29.04
CA GLY A 672 2.32 -47.33 27.64
C GLY A 672 1.61 -46.00 27.41
N ASP A 673 1.29 -45.25 28.47
CA ASP A 673 0.81 -43.88 28.37
C ASP A 673 1.95 -42.93 27.96
N ASP A 674 1.83 -42.35 26.76
CA ASP A 674 2.77 -41.38 26.22
C ASP A 674 2.24 -39.93 26.26
N ASP A 675 1.08 -39.69 26.88
CA ASP A 675 0.46 -38.37 26.99
C ASP A 675 1.07 -37.53 28.12
N LEU A 676 2.32 -37.14 27.90
CA LEU A 676 3.06 -36.23 28.77
C LEU A 676 2.35 -34.88 28.95
N GLN A 677 1.50 -34.46 27.99
CA GLN A 677 0.75 -33.21 28.12
C GLN A 677 -0.36 -33.32 29.14
N ARG A 678 -1.10 -34.43 29.11
CA ARG A 678 -2.11 -34.74 30.12
C ARG A 678 -1.50 -34.75 31.51
N ALA A 679 -0.45 -35.54 31.74
CA ALA A 679 0.20 -35.62 33.07
C ALA A 679 0.75 -34.27 33.57
N LEU A 680 1.32 -33.44 32.69
CA LEU A 680 1.77 -32.09 33.06
C LEU A 680 0.60 -31.15 33.39
N SER A 681 -0.49 -31.21 32.62
CA SER A 681 -1.69 -30.41 32.84
C SER A 681 -2.33 -30.76 34.19
N GLU A 682 -2.40 -32.05 34.51
CA GLU A 682 -2.89 -32.58 35.77
C GLU A 682 -2.07 -32.09 36.96
N ALA A 683 -0.74 -32.16 36.84
CA ALA A 683 0.20 -31.66 37.85
C ALA A 683 0.06 -30.14 38.11
N ILE A 684 -0.14 -29.34 37.05
CA ILE A 684 -0.34 -27.88 37.19
C ILE A 684 -1.66 -27.58 37.88
N GLN A 685 -2.75 -28.23 37.45
CA GLN A 685 -4.09 -28.02 38.02
C GLN A 685 -4.13 -28.35 39.52
N LEU A 686 -3.41 -29.38 39.94
CA LEU A 686 -3.22 -29.72 41.35
C LEU A 686 -2.59 -28.58 42.14
N VAL A 687 -1.45 -28.06 41.68
CA VAL A 687 -0.75 -26.95 42.35
C VAL A 687 -1.63 -25.71 42.42
N ASP A 688 -2.34 -25.39 41.33
CA ASP A 688 -3.27 -24.25 41.32
C ASP A 688 -4.41 -24.41 42.32
N SER A 689 -4.93 -25.64 42.50
CA SER A 689 -6.00 -25.93 43.48
C SER A 689 -5.57 -25.85 44.94
N LEU A 690 -4.26 -25.84 45.20
CA LEU A 690 -3.65 -25.84 46.54
C LEU A 690 -3.11 -24.46 46.96
N LYS A 691 -3.24 -23.43 46.12
CA LYS A 691 -2.66 -22.09 46.36
C LYS A 691 -3.12 -21.42 47.66
N ASP A 692 -4.31 -21.75 48.15
CA ASP A 692 -4.87 -21.16 49.38
C ASP A 692 -4.66 -22.04 50.63
N ASN A 693 -4.09 -23.24 50.47
CA ASN A 693 -3.87 -24.19 51.56
C ASN A 693 -2.51 -24.90 51.43
N TYR A 694 -1.46 -24.20 51.86
CA TYR A 694 -0.06 -24.65 51.79
C TYR A 694 0.30 -25.82 52.73
N ASN A 695 -0.68 -26.37 53.47
CA ASN A 695 -0.46 -27.48 54.40
C ASN A 695 -0.29 -28.86 53.71
N ASN A 696 -0.62 -28.98 52.41
CA ASN A 696 -0.46 -30.21 51.64
C ASN A 696 0.74 -30.11 50.69
N ALA A 697 1.88 -30.68 51.11
CA ALA A 697 3.16 -30.52 50.42
C ALA A 697 3.25 -31.29 49.08
N VAL A 698 2.59 -32.44 48.96
CA VAL A 698 2.59 -33.26 47.75
C VAL A 698 1.19 -33.85 47.56
N GLN A 699 0.63 -33.72 46.36
CA GLN A 699 -0.65 -34.33 46.00
C GLN A 699 -0.57 -34.98 44.62
N ILE A 700 -1.02 -36.23 44.54
CA ILE A 700 -1.04 -37.03 43.32
C ILE A 700 -2.42 -36.93 42.68
N TYR A 701 -2.45 -36.78 41.35
CA TYR A 701 -3.68 -36.60 40.59
C TYR A 701 -4.51 -37.87 40.64
N ASP A 702 -5.73 -37.74 41.16
CA ASP A 702 -6.71 -38.80 41.20
C ASP A 702 -7.98 -38.39 40.43
N ASP A 703 -8.82 -39.39 40.11
CA ASP A 703 -10.06 -39.15 39.36
C ASP A 703 -11.07 -38.27 40.14
N LYS A 704 -10.96 -38.19 41.47
CA LYS A 704 -11.81 -37.32 42.30
C LYS A 704 -11.48 -35.86 42.08
N LEU A 705 -10.20 -35.50 41.95
CA LEU A 705 -9.80 -34.13 41.65
C LEU A 705 -10.13 -33.74 40.22
N ARG A 706 -9.99 -34.66 39.25
CA ARG A 706 -10.47 -34.44 37.87
C ARG A 706 -11.95 -34.06 37.86
N ALA A 707 -12.78 -34.79 38.61
CA ALA A 707 -14.19 -34.49 38.73
C ALA A 707 -14.43 -33.09 39.33
N LYS A 708 -13.73 -32.72 40.41
CA LYS A 708 -13.86 -31.41 41.07
C LYS A 708 -13.45 -30.23 40.19
N LEU A 709 -12.37 -30.37 39.42
CA LEU A 709 -11.89 -29.33 38.50
C LEU A 709 -12.82 -29.16 37.30
N ARG A 710 -13.32 -30.28 36.76
CA ARG A 710 -14.34 -30.26 35.70
C ARG A 710 -15.62 -29.59 36.20
N GLU A 711 -16.09 -29.95 37.39
CA GLU A 711 -17.25 -29.33 38.04
C GLU A 711 -17.04 -27.82 38.22
N THR A 712 -15.84 -27.40 38.64
CA THR A 712 -15.51 -25.97 38.78
C THR A 712 -15.56 -25.24 37.44
N HIS A 713 -14.98 -25.81 36.37
CA HIS A 713 -14.98 -25.19 35.05
C HIS A 713 -16.38 -25.14 34.41
N GLU A 714 -17.15 -26.22 34.52
CA GLU A 714 -18.53 -26.28 34.05
C GLU A 714 -19.40 -25.26 34.81
N ARG A 715 -19.19 -25.12 36.12
CA ARG A 715 -19.83 -24.08 36.95
C ARG A 715 -19.46 -22.67 36.50
N GLU A 716 -18.18 -22.37 36.28
CA GLU A 716 -17.78 -21.02 35.83
C GLU A 716 -18.37 -20.68 34.47
N LYS A 717 -18.40 -21.63 33.53
CA LYS A 717 -19.02 -21.46 32.21
C LYS A 717 -20.53 -21.20 32.32
N LEU A 718 -21.21 -21.92 33.21
CA LEU A 718 -22.61 -21.72 33.52
C LEU A 718 -22.87 -20.30 34.06
N LEU A 719 -22.06 -19.87 35.03
CA LEU A 719 -22.21 -18.55 35.64
C LEU A 719 -21.83 -17.42 34.68
N GLU A 720 -20.88 -17.62 33.78
CA GLU A 720 -20.54 -16.63 32.74
C GLU A 720 -21.71 -16.37 31.79
N ALA A 721 -22.41 -17.44 31.40
CA ALA A 721 -23.56 -17.39 30.47
C ALA A 721 -24.87 -16.93 31.13
N ALA A 722 -24.92 -16.89 32.45
CA ALA A 722 -26.13 -16.55 33.20
C ALA A 722 -26.53 -15.07 33.04
N ASP A 723 -27.81 -14.86 32.82
CA ASP A 723 -28.42 -13.53 32.82
C ASP A 723 -28.97 -13.18 34.21
N ILE A 724 -28.67 -11.97 34.68
CA ILE A 724 -29.01 -11.56 36.05
C ILE A 724 -30.52 -11.45 36.24
N HIS A 725 -31.26 -11.01 35.22
CA HIS A 725 -32.69 -10.77 35.35
C HIS A 725 -33.54 -12.04 35.16
N THR A 726 -33.03 -13.08 34.49
CA THR A 726 -33.77 -14.34 34.29
C THR A 726 -33.33 -15.45 35.23
N ASP A 727 -32.03 -15.55 35.53
CA ASP A 727 -31.45 -16.72 36.18
C ASP A 727 -31.20 -16.50 37.68
N PHE A 728 -31.42 -15.28 38.18
CA PHE A 728 -31.39 -15.00 39.61
C PHE A 728 -32.78 -14.70 40.15
N VAL A 729 -32.98 -14.97 41.44
CA VAL A 729 -34.24 -14.73 42.14
C VAL A 729 -33.98 -14.42 43.60
N ALA A 730 -34.80 -13.54 44.18
CA ALA A 730 -34.79 -13.28 45.61
C ALA A 730 -35.64 -14.36 46.33
N TYR A 731 -35.04 -15.01 47.32
CA TYR A 731 -35.75 -15.76 48.35
C TYR A 731 -35.79 -14.92 49.62
N TYR A 732 -36.78 -15.14 50.46
CA TYR A 732 -37.00 -14.36 51.66
C TYR A 732 -36.96 -15.27 52.87
N GLN A 733 -36.19 -14.88 53.88
CA GLN A 733 -36.21 -15.55 55.17
C GLN A 733 -36.83 -14.62 56.21
N ALA A 734 -37.93 -15.05 56.82
CA ALA A 734 -38.65 -14.23 57.80
C ALA A 734 -37.84 -14.06 59.09
N LYS A 735 -37.84 -12.84 59.62
CA LYS A 735 -37.41 -12.49 60.98
C LYS A 735 -38.65 -12.47 61.87
N VAL A 736 -38.67 -13.28 62.92
CA VAL A 736 -39.85 -13.53 63.74
C VAL A 736 -39.61 -13.05 65.16
N ASP A 737 -40.57 -12.33 65.73
CA ASP A 737 -40.58 -12.02 67.17
C ASP A 737 -41.04 -13.26 67.94
N ILE A 738 -40.14 -13.88 68.70
CA ILE A 738 -40.38 -15.15 69.38
C ILE A 738 -41.46 -15.07 70.47
N ARG A 739 -41.86 -13.86 70.89
CA ARG A 739 -42.86 -13.66 71.96
C ARG A 739 -44.29 -13.84 71.46
N ASN A 740 -44.53 -13.53 70.20
CA ASN A 740 -45.87 -13.54 69.58
C ASN A 740 -45.88 -14.26 68.22
N GLU A 741 -44.74 -14.79 67.80
CA GLU A 741 -44.49 -15.48 66.52
C GLU A 741 -44.86 -14.65 65.28
N LYS A 742 -44.87 -13.32 65.43
CA LYS A 742 -45.17 -12.41 64.32
C LYS A 742 -43.95 -12.13 63.47
N ILE A 743 -44.16 -12.00 62.15
CA ILE A 743 -43.11 -11.60 61.22
C ILE A 743 -42.88 -10.09 61.37
N VAL A 744 -41.66 -9.72 61.77
CA VAL A 744 -41.27 -8.32 62.01
C VAL A 744 -40.30 -7.78 60.95
N GLY A 745 -39.78 -8.66 60.09
CA GLY A 745 -38.88 -8.31 59.00
C GLY A 745 -38.58 -9.53 58.14
N ALA A 746 -37.73 -9.36 57.13
CA ALA A 746 -37.17 -10.47 56.39
C ALA A 746 -35.77 -10.14 55.86
N GLU A 747 -35.00 -11.16 55.50
CA GLU A 747 -33.78 -11.02 54.72
C GLU A 747 -34.01 -11.51 53.29
N ALA A 748 -33.65 -10.68 52.30
CA ALA A 748 -33.64 -11.04 50.90
C ALA A 748 -32.32 -11.73 50.54
N LEU A 749 -32.43 -13.01 50.25
CA LEU A 749 -31.34 -13.90 49.98
C LEU A 749 -31.36 -14.29 48.51
N VAL A 750 -30.32 -13.88 47.78
CA VAL A 750 -30.18 -14.23 46.38
C VAL A 750 -30.05 -15.75 46.18
N ARG A 751 -30.74 -16.25 45.17
CA ARG A 751 -30.66 -17.62 44.69
C ARG A 751 -30.42 -17.62 43.19
N PHE A 752 -29.62 -18.59 42.73
CA PHE A 752 -29.39 -18.81 41.32
C PHE A 752 -30.26 -19.97 40.85
N LYS A 753 -31.15 -19.71 39.89
CA LYS A 753 -31.93 -20.70 39.17
C LYS A 753 -31.02 -21.29 38.10
N ASP A 754 -30.51 -22.49 38.33
CA ASP A 754 -29.59 -23.18 37.43
C ASP A 754 -30.32 -23.59 36.14
N PRO A 755 -30.09 -22.90 34.99
CA PRO A 755 -30.79 -23.22 33.74
C PRO A 755 -30.40 -24.59 33.19
N THR A 756 -29.29 -25.17 33.63
CA THR A 756 -28.81 -26.49 33.19
C THR A 756 -29.36 -27.65 34.02
N ALA A 757 -29.96 -27.35 35.17
CA ALA A 757 -30.53 -28.33 36.09
C ALA A 757 -32.03 -28.09 36.30
N ASP A 758 -32.77 -27.83 35.22
CA ASP A 758 -34.23 -27.62 35.23
C ASP A 758 -34.69 -26.54 36.23
N GLY A 759 -33.91 -25.47 36.35
CA GLY A 759 -34.18 -24.36 37.28
C GLY A 759 -33.86 -24.65 38.75
N ALA A 760 -33.07 -25.70 39.04
CA ALA A 760 -32.67 -26.03 40.40
C ALA A 760 -32.02 -24.84 41.12
N ILE A 761 -32.41 -24.65 42.38
CA ILE A 761 -32.00 -23.49 43.16
C ILE A 761 -30.65 -23.72 43.82
N ARG A 762 -29.66 -22.89 43.46
CA ARG A 762 -28.31 -22.88 44.04
C ARG A 762 -28.16 -21.74 45.03
N THR A 763 -27.45 -22.03 46.12
CA THR A 763 -27.16 -21.07 47.20
C THR A 763 -25.99 -20.15 46.84
N PRO A 764 -25.83 -19.00 47.53
CA PRO A 764 -24.77 -18.02 47.28
C PRO A 764 -23.36 -18.59 47.14
N TRP A 765 -22.98 -19.61 47.93
CA TRP A 765 -21.66 -20.26 47.85
C TRP A 765 -21.33 -20.81 46.45
N PHE A 766 -22.34 -21.17 45.67
CA PHE A 766 -22.16 -21.66 44.30
C PHE A 766 -21.66 -20.56 43.34
N PHE A 767 -22.09 -19.31 43.51
CA PHE A 767 -21.88 -18.25 42.52
C PHE A 767 -21.18 -16.99 43.04
N VAL A 768 -21.37 -16.60 44.31
CA VAL A 768 -20.80 -15.36 44.86
C VAL A 768 -19.27 -15.28 44.67
N PRO A 769 -18.46 -16.32 44.95
CA PRO A 769 -17.01 -16.23 44.74
C PRO A 769 -16.60 -15.89 43.29
N TYR A 770 -17.37 -16.40 42.31
CA TYR A 770 -17.14 -16.09 40.90
C TYR A 770 -17.51 -14.65 40.56
N TYR A 771 -18.68 -14.19 41.02
CA TYR A 771 -19.21 -12.86 40.75
C TYR A 771 -18.47 -11.74 41.50
N GLU A 772 -17.91 -12.03 42.67
CA GLU A 772 -17.01 -11.11 43.37
C GLU A 772 -15.69 -10.94 42.60
N ARG A 773 -15.08 -12.04 42.17
CA ARG A 773 -13.83 -12.02 41.37
C ARG A 773 -13.98 -11.27 40.05
N THR A 774 -15.16 -11.32 39.43
CA THR A 774 -15.46 -10.61 38.18
C THR A 774 -16.00 -9.19 38.39
N GLY A 775 -16.33 -8.81 39.63
CA GLY A 775 -16.94 -7.51 39.95
C GLY A 775 -18.43 -7.40 39.63
N ARG A 776 -19.03 -8.42 39.00
CA ARG A 776 -20.44 -8.46 38.59
C ARG A 776 -21.41 -8.71 39.75
N ILE A 777 -20.95 -9.07 40.95
CA ILE A 777 -21.80 -9.17 42.15
C ILE A 777 -22.56 -7.87 42.42
N LYS A 778 -21.98 -6.71 42.07
CA LYS A 778 -22.63 -5.41 42.24
C LYS A 778 -23.94 -5.29 41.46
N GLU A 779 -24.05 -5.99 40.34
CA GLU A 779 -25.27 -6.02 39.53
C GLU A 779 -26.34 -6.91 40.19
N ILE A 780 -25.90 -8.02 40.80
CA ILE A 780 -26.76 -8.95 41.52
C ILE A 780 -27.34 -8.30 42.79
N ASP A 781 -26.53 -7.59 43.57
CA ASP A 781 -26.99 -6.92 44.80
C ASP A 781 -28.09 -5.90 44.50
N PHE A 782 -27.92 -5.11 43.44
CA PHE A 782 -28.95 -4.17 42.98
C PHE A 782 -30.17 -4.87 42.38
N PHE A 783 -29.99 -5.98 41.66
CA PHE A 783 -31.12 -6.77 41.16
C PHE A 783 -32.00 -7.29 42.32
N VAL A 784 -31.38 -7.82 43.38
CA VAL A 784 -32.11 -8.28 44.57
C VAL A 784 -32.86 -7.13 45.22
N MET A 785 -32.20 -5.98 45.40
CA MET A 785 -32.85 -4.78 45.91
C MET A 785 -34.05 -4.36 45.05
N GLU A 786 -33.92 -4.40 43.71
CA GLU A 786 -35.03 -4.10 42.80
C GLU A 786 -36.18 -5.09 42.97
N CYS A 787 -35.92 -6.39 43.12
CA CYS A 787 -36.97 -7.38 43.42
C CYS A 787 -37.72 -7.06 44.72
N VAL A 788 -36.99 -6.72 45.78
CA VAL A 788 -37.58 -6.32 47.06
C VAL A 788 -38.43 -5.07 46.90
N CYS A 789 -37.93 -4.04 46.20
CA CYS A 789 -38.69 -2.82 45.94
C CYS A 789 -39.98 -3.10 45.14
N ILE A 790 -39.93 -3.96 44.13
CA ILE A 790 -41.10 -4.35 43.34
C ILE A 790 -42.14 -5.05 44.24
N MET A 791 -41.71 -6.02 45.04
CA MET A 791 -42.58 -6.75 45.96
C MET A 791 -43.22 -5.80 46.98
N LEU A 792 -42.43 -4.95 47.64
CA LEU A 792 -42.95 -3.99 48.62
C LEU A 792 -43.93 -3.01 47.96
N ARG A 793 -43.60 -2.45 46.80
CA ARG A 793 -44.49 -1.50 46.09
C ARG A 793 -45.84 -2.14 45.78
N ARG A 794 -45.81 -3.36 45.23
CA ARG A 794 -47.01 -4.16 44.92
C ARG A 794 -47.90 -4.34 46.16
N ARG A 795 -47.31 -4.63 47.32
CA ARG A 795 -48.06 -4.82 48.57
C ARG A 795 -48.61 -3.52 49.12
N ILE A 796 -47.85 -2.43 49.08
CA ILE A 796 -48.30 -1.10 49.53
C ILE A 796 -49.49 -0.64 48.66
N ASP A 797 -49.39 -0.80 47.33
CA ASP A 797 -50.49 -0.45 46.40
C ASP A 797 -51.76 -1.29 46.66
N ALA A 798 -51.58 -2.55 47.07
CA ALA A 798 -52.68 -3.43 47.45
C ALA A 798 -53.20 -3.23 48.88
N GLY A 799 -52.63 -2.29 49.66
CA GLY A 799 -52.98 -2.06 51.06
C GLY A 799 -52.67 -3.25 51.98
N LYS A 800 -51.75 -4.14 51.58
CA LYS A 800 -51.36 -5.34 52.32
C LYS A 800 -50.25 -5.03 53.33
N ASN A 801 -50.12 -5.87 54.36
CA ASN A 801 -49.08 -5.74 55.38
C ASN A 801 -47.67 -5.81 54.76
N VAL A 802 -46.77 -4.91 55.18
CA VAL A 802 -45.37 -4.85 54.75
C VAL A 802 -44.45 -4.80 55.97
N VAL A 803 -43.27 -5.40 55.82
CA VAL A 803 -42.23 -5.42 56.85
C VAL A 803 -40.89 -4.99 56.23
N PRO A 804 -39.95 -4.45 57.02
CA PRO A 804 -38.61 -4.15 56.53
C PRO A 804 -37.90 -5.38 55.98
N VAL A 805 -37.18 -5.21 54.87
CA VAL A 805 -36.43 -6.29 54.22
C VAL A 805 -34.96 -5.90 54.10
N SER A 806 -34.09 -6.78 54.61
CA SER A 806 -32.63 -6.62 54.54
C SER A 806 -32.09 -7.11 53.21
N CYS A 807 -31.19 -6.33 52.62
CA CYS A 807 -30.47 -6.65 51.39
C CYS A 807 -28.98 -6.62 51.65
N ASN A 808 -28.31 -7.71 51.31
CA ASN A 808 -26.86 -7.84 51.36
C ASN A 808 -26.19 -7.03 50.25
N PHE A 809 -25.16 -6.25 50.61
CA PHE A 809 -24.32 -5.56 49.64
C PHE A 809 -22.86 -5.96 49.82
N SER A 810 -22.22 -6.39 48.74
CA SER A 810 -20.81 -6.75 48.74
C SER A 810 -19.93 -5.55 49.10
N ARG A 811 -18.77 -5.85 49.72
CA ARG A 811 -17.72 -4.87 50.06
C ARG A 811 -17.35 -3.91 48.93
N MET A 812 -17.47 -4.34 47.68
CA MET A 812 -17.15 -3.53 46.51
C MET A 812 -18.05 -2.31 46.32
N HIS A 813 -19.22 -2.26 46.97
CA HIS A 813 -20.07 -1.08 46.99
C HIS A 813 -19.55 0.01 47.93
N PHE A 814 -18.97 -0.37 49.06
CA PHE A 814 -18.50 0.56 50.10
C PHE A 814 -17.14 1.18 49.80
N THR A 815 -16.60 0.93 48.61
CA THR A 815 -15.46 1.64 48.04
C THR A 815 -15.84 2.48 46.80
N ASP A 816 -17.12 2.47 46.42
CA ASP A 816 -17.66 3.14 45.23
C ASP A 816 -18.47 4.39 45.63
N ASP A 817 -17.94 5.58 45.30
CA ASP A 817 -18.57 6.86 45.64
C ASP A 817 -19.95 7.05 44.99
N GLY A 818 -20.24 6.30 43.91
CA GLY A 818 -21.53 6.30 43.24
C GLY A 818 -22.62 5.50 43.96
N PHE A 819 -22.26 4.65 44.92
CA PHE A 819 -23.18 3.71 45.55
C PHE A 819 -24.38 4.40 46.23
N PRO A 820 -24.22 5.39 47.13
CA PRO A 820 -25.36 6.03 47.78
C PRO A 820 -26.33 6.72 46.83
N LYS A 821 -25.83 7.23 45.69
CA LYS A 821 -26.67 7.86 44.66
C LYS A 821 -27.47 6.82 43.88
N ARG A 822 -26.85 5.67 43.56
CA ARG A 822 -27.53 4.57 42.87
C ARG A 822 -28.55 3.89 43.78
N PHE A 823 -28.24 3.72 45.06
CA PHE A 823 -29.17 3.19 46.05
C PHE A 823 -30.43 4.06 46.15
N GLU A 824 -30.28 5.37 46.33
CA GLU A 824 -31.41 6.29 46.39
C GLU A 824 -32.24 6.31 45.09
N SER A 825 -31.59 6.27 43.93
CA SER A 825 -32.32 6.28 42.66
C SER A 825 -33.18 5.05 42.44
N VAL A 826 -32.81 3.89 42.99
CA VAL A 826 -33.65 2.68 42.96
C VAL A 826 -34.85 2.82 43.89
N ILE A 827 -34.63 3.26 45.14
CA ILE A 827 -35.73 3.50 46.09
C ILE A 827 -36.74 4.51 45.54
N ASP A 828 -36.25 5.63 45.03
CA ASP A 828 -37.09 6.71 44.50
C ASP A 828 -37.88 6.26 43.26
N ARG A 829 -37.28 5.43 42.39
CA ARG A 829 -37.94 4.88 41.20
C ARG A 829 -39.18 4.06 41.56
N TYR A 830 -39.09 3.25 42.62
CA TYR A 830 -40.19 2.40 43.07
C TYR A 830 -41.03 3.03 44.19
N GLN A 831 -40.71 4.26 44.61
CA GLN A 831 -41.42 4.99 45.66
C GLN A 831 -41.56 4.19 46.97
N ILE A 832 -40.46 3.57 47.41
CA ILE A 832 -40.42 2.78 48.64
C ILE A 832 -40.02 3.66 49.83
N PRO A 833 -40.74 3.61 50.96
CA PRO A 833 -40.29 4.21 52.21
C PRO A 833 -38.90 3.67 52.61
N LYS A 834 -37.95 4.56 52.92
CA LYS A 834 -36.54 4.21 53.16
C LYS A 834 -36.33 3.30 54.38
N ASP A 835 -37.26 3.31 55.32
CA ASP A 835 -37.30 2.47 56.53
C ASP A 835 -37.69 1.01 56.25
N LEU A 836 -38.20 0.71 55.05
CA LEU A 836 -38.55 -0.66 54.64
C LEU A 836 -37.40 -1.40 53.94
N ILE A 837 -36.28 -0.75 53.64
CA ILE A 837 -35.08 -1.39 53.09
C ILE A 837 -33.93 -1.22 54.07
N GLU A 838 -33.36 -2.34 54.48
CA GLU A 838 -32.21 -2.39 55.38
C GLU A 838 -30.96 -2.84 54.60
N VAL A 839 -29.88 -2.06 54.67
CA VAL A 839 -28.61 -2.38 54.03
C VAL A 839 -27.75 -3.16 55.00
N GLU A 840 -27.39 -4.37 54.61
CA GLU A 840 -26.64 -5.31 55.43
C GLU A 840 -25.15 -5.30 55.09
N ILE A 841 -24.31 -5.20 56.13
CA ILE A 841 -22.85 -5.17 56.04
C ILE A 841 -22.22 -6.15 57.02
N THR A 842 -21.18 -6.87 56.59
CA THR A 842 -20.48 -7.83 57.47
C THR A 842 -19.51 -7.13 58.42
N GLU A 843 -19.29 -7.71 59.61
CA GLU A 843 -18.33 -7.18 60.60
C GLU A 843 -16.92 -6.97 60.02
N THR A 844 -16.42 -7.93 59.23
CA THR A 844 -15.06 -7.89 58.65
C THR A 844 -14.84 -6.68 57.74
N LEU A 845 -15.88 -6.23 57.02
CA LEU A 845 -15.81 -5.04 56.17
C LEU A 845 -15.45 -3.79 56.97
N VAL A 846 -15.89 -3.74 58.23
CA VAL A 846 -15.71 -2.59 59.11
C VAL A 846 -14.31 -2.58 59.73
N VAL A 847 -13.78 -3.76 60.07
CA VAL A 847 -12.59 -3.90 60.93
C VAL A 847 -11.27 -4.07 60.16
N GLU A 848 -11.27 -4.68 58.97
CA GLU A 848 -10.01 -5.12 58.32
C GLU A 848 -9.60 -4.30 57.07
N ASP A 849 -10.39 -3.32 56.64
CA ASP A 849 -10.16 -2.68 55.33
C ASP A 849 -9.07 -1.59 55.35
N VAL A 850 -8.13 -1.67 54.40
CA VAL A 850 -7.15 -0.60 54.10
C VAL A 850 -7.86 0.70 53.67
N GLN A 851 -9.14 0.62 53.26
CA GLN A 851 -10.03 1.72 52.91
C GLN A 851 -11.11 2.00 53.98
N GLN A 852 -10.89 1.62 55.25
CA GLN A 852 -11.81 1.84 56.38
C GLN A 852 -12.47 3.24 56.40
N GLN A 853 -11.70 4.29 56.14
CA GLN A 853 -12.20 5.66 56.13
C GLN A 853 -13.28 5.88 55.06
N LYS A 854 -13.11 5.27 53.88
CA LYS A 854 -14.05 5.39 52.76
C LYS A 854 -15.35 4.62 53.02
N VAL A 855 -15.24 3.42 53.62
CA VAL A 855 -16.40 2.63 54.05
C VAL A 855 -17.23 3.43 55.06
N LYS A 856 -16.58 4.03 56.07
CA LYS A 856 -17.24 4.86 57.07
C LYS A 856 -17.97 6.06 56.47
N GLU A 857 -17.35 6.75 55.52
CA GLU A 857 -17.96 7.89 54.82
C GLU A 857 -19.23 7.49 54.05
N ILE A 858 -19.19 6.38 53.32
CA ILE A 858 -20.35 5.88 52.56
C ILE A 858 -21.49 5.46 53.51
N VAL A 859 -21.16 4.76 54.59
CA VAL A 859 -22.12 4.36 55.64
C VAL A 859 -22.77 5.59 56.27
N ASP A 860 -21.99 6.62 56.62
CA ASP A 860 -22.50 7.88 57.15
C ASP A 860 -23.43 8.61 56.18
N ILE A 861 -23.13 8.58 54.87
CA ILE A 861 -24.01 9.16 53.84
C ILE A 861 -25.35 8.43 53.78
N LEU A 862 -25.35 7.10 53.76
CA LEU A 862 -26.58 6.29 53.74
C LEU A 862 -27.43 6.55 54.98
N ARG A 863 -26.79 6.57 56.16
CA ARG A 863 -27.46 6.89 57.43
C ARG A 863 -28.10 8.28 57.42
N LYS A 864 -27.37 9.32 57.01
CA LYS A 864 -27.91 10.70 56.92
C LYS A 864 -29.10 10.80 55.96
N LYS A 865 -29.18 9.90 54.98
CA LYS A 865 -30.31 9.81 54.05
C LYS A 865 -31.51 9.03 54.61
N GLY A 866 -31.41 8.50 55.83
CA GLY A 866 -32.48 7.77 56.51
C GLY A 866 -32.56 6.29 56.16
N VAL A 867 -31.48 5.69 55.64
CA VAL A 867 -31.42 4.25 55.32
C VAL A 867 -31.09 3.46 56.58
N HIS A 868 -31.85 2.38 56.84
CA HIS A 868 -31.53 1.45 57.93
C HIS A 868 -30.30 0.61 57.58
N LEU A 869 -29.41 0.46 58.56
CA LEU A 869 -28.16 -0.28 58.42
C LEU A 869 -28.17 -1.46 59.39
N SER A 870 -27.75 -2.63 58.92
CA SER A 870 -27.59 -3.83 59.73
C SER A 870 -26.16 -4.34 59.68
N ILE A 871 -25.65 -4.79 60.83
CA ILE A 871 -24.35 -5.45 60.94
C ILE A 871 -24.59 -6.96 61.04
N ASP A 872 -23.99 -7.69 60.12
CA ASP A 872 -24.07 -9.15 59.98
C ASP A 872 -22.85 -9.87 60.57
N ASP A 873 -23.03 -11.15 60.92
CA ASP A 873 -22.00 -12.05 61.49
C ASP A 873 -21.32 -11.52 62.76
N PHE A 874 -22.01 -10.71 63.57
CA PHE A 874 -21.42 -10.03 64.72
C PHE A 874 -20.87 -11.03 65.76
N GLY A 875 -19.56 -10.95 65.99
CA GLY A 875 -18.81 -11.69 67.00
C GLY A 875 -18.17 -13.00 66.53
N SER A 876 -18.13 -13.24 65.22
CA SER A 876 -17.36 -14.33 64.59
C SER A 876 -15.85 -14.03 64.43
N GLY A 877 -15.40 -12.77 64.66
CA GLY A 877 -14.02 -12.28 64.48
C GLY A 877 -13.39 -11.52 65.67
N TYR A 878 -12.30 -10.75 65.44
CA TYR A 878 -11.54 -10.05 66.50
C TYR A 878 -12.18 -8.70 66.92
N SER A 879 -12.42 -8.52 68.24
CA SER A 879 -12.79 -7.27 68.96
C SER A 879 -14.05 -6.51 68.49
N SER A 880 -15.20 -7.18 68.52
CA SER A 880 -16.53 -6.68 68.10
C SER A 880 -17.08 -5.45 68.86
N LEU A 881 -16.46 -5.02 69.96
CA LEU A 881 -16.90 -3.80 70.69
C LEU A 881 -16.57 -2.50 69.96
N GLY A 882 -15.47 -2.43 69.20
CA GLY A 882 -15.08 -1.23 68.46
C GLY A 882 -16.04 -0.91 67.30
N VAL A 883 -16.75 -1.92 66.79
CA VAL A 883 -17.71 -1.79 65.70
C VAL A 883 -18.93 -0.97 66.14
N PHE A 884 -19.41 -1.14 67.37
CA PHE A 884 -20.53 -0.36 67.94
C PHE A 884 -20.25 1.15 67.97
N GLU A 885 -19.01 1.56 68.23
CA GLU A 885 -18.63 2.97 68.28
C GLU A 885 -18.54 3.59 66.87
N GLN A 886 -18.14 2.79 65.89
CA GLN A 886 -17.79 3.28 64.56
C GLN A 886 -18.97 3.32 63.60
N ILE A 887 -19.93 2.39 63.74
CA ILE A 887 -21.11 2.31 62.87
C ILE A 887 -22.39 2.35 63.71
N PRO A 888 -23.19 3.43 63.59
CA PRO A 888 -24.49 3.53 64.23
C PRO A 888 -25.53 2.71 63.46
N ALA A 889 -25.49 1.39 63.63
CA ALA A 889 -26.42 0.46 62.99
C ALA A 889 -27.79 0.46 63.67
N SER A 890 -28.83 0.26 62.87
CA SER A 890 -30.22 0.09 63.33
C SER A 890 -30.49 -1.34 63.78
N VAL A 891 -29.77 -2.31 63.21
CA VAL A 891 -29.91 -3.73 63.51
C VAL A 891 -28.55 -4.38 63.69
N ILE A 892 -28.45 -5.32 64.62
CA ILE A 892 -27.26 -6.13 64.87
C ILE A 892 -27.67 -7.59 64.88
N LYS A 893 -27.08 -8.36 63.96
CA LYS A 893 -27.33 -9.78 63.78
C LYS A 893 -26.23 -10.55 64.52
N LEU A 894 -26.60 -11.25 65.59
CA LEU A 894 -25.70 -12.09 66.37
C LEU A 894 -25.52 -13.43 65.69
N ASP A 895 -24.27 -13.79 65.40
CA ASP A 895 -23.93 -15.06 64.77
C ASP A 895 -24.36 -16.26 65.62
N ARG A 896 -24.69 -17.36 64.96
CA ARG A 896 -25.14 -18.61 65.58
C ARG A 896 -24.13 -19.16 66.59
N SER A 897 -22.83 -18.91 66.43
CA SER A 897 -21.82 -19.35 67.40
C SER A 897 -22.10 -18.89 68.83
N PHE A 898 -22.81 -17.76 69.01
CA PHE A 898 -23.27 -17.29 70.32
C PHE A 898 -24.35 -18.18 70.95
N LEU A 899 -25.11 -18.92 70.15
CA LEU A 899 -26.14 -19.85 70.60
C LEU A 899 -25.59 -21.26 70.89
N LEU A 900 -24.51 -21.67 70.22
CA LEU A 900 -23.96 -23.04 70.26
C LEU A 900 -23.13 -23.42 71.51
N ASN A 901 -22.91 -22.50 72.46
CA ASN A 901 -21.88 -22.66 73.49
C ASN A 901 -22.41 -23.20 74.85
N ASN A 902 -22.26 -24.49 75.12
CA ASN A 902 -22.92 -25.20 76.24
C ASN A 902 -22.03 -25.59 77.45
N GLU A 903 -20.77 -25.19 77.54
CA GLU A 903 -19.91 -25.60 78.69
C GLU A 903 -20.20 -24.83 80.00
N ASN A 904 -20.73 -23.60 79.94
CA ASN A 904 -21.15 -22.81 81.11
C ASN A 904 -22.25 -21.79 80.76
N ARG A 905 -23.52 -22.24 80.78
CA ARG A 905 -24.71 -21.43 80.41
C ARG A 905 -24.82 -20.13 81.19
N THR A 906 -24.50 -20.12 82.49
CA THR A 906 -24.58 -18.91 83.32
C THR A 906 -23.66 -17.79 82.83
N ARG A 907 -22.42 -18.14 82.41
CA ARG A 907 -21.46 -17.17 81.88
C ARG A 907 -21.89 -16.67 80.50
N GLN A 908 -22.36 -17.56 79.63
CA GLN A 908 -22.86 -17.22 78.29
C GLN A 908 -24.02 -16.22 78.38
N VAL A 909 -25.03 -16.50 79.21
CA VAL A 909 -26.19 -15.63 79.42
C VAL A 909 -25.78 -14.24 79.92
N GLN A 910 -24.82 -14.16 80.86
CA GLN A 910 -24.34 -12.86 81.36
C GLN A 910 -23.66 -12.02 80.28
N ILE A 911 -22.81 -12.62 79.45
CA ILE A 911 -22.11 -11.92 78.36
C ILE A 911 -23.12 -11.43 77.32
N MET A 912 -24.00 -12.32 76.86
CA MET A 912 -25.00 -11.99 75.83
C MET A 912 -25.99 -10.94 76.33
N LYS A 913 -26.44 -11.00 77.59
CA LYS A 913 -27.28 -9.94 78.19
C LYS A 913 -26.65 -8.55 78.10
N ASN A 914 -25.35 -8.45 78.36
CA ASN A 914 -24.65 -7.17 78.28
C ASN A 914 -24.55 -6.66 76.83
N ILE A 915 -24.30 -7.55 75.87
CA ILE A 915 -24.29 -7.21 74.44
C ILE A 915 -25.68 -6.72 74.00
N VAL A 916 -26.74 -7.42 74.39
CA VAL A 916 -28.13 -7.05 74.08
C VAL A 916 -28.50 -5.72 74.72
N ASN A 917 -28.11 -5.48 75.97
CA ASN A 917 -28.36 -4.21 76.64
C ASN A 917 -27.60 -3.06 75.97
N LEU A 918 -26.34 -3.27 75.58
CA LEU A 918 -25.54 -2.28 74.85
C LEU A 918 -26.19 -1.92 73.51
N ALA A 919 -26.60 -2.91 72.72
CA ALA A 919 -27.32 -2.68 71.48
C ALA A 919 -28.61 -1.87 71.72
N ARG A 920 -29.37 -2.21 72.76
CA ARG A 920 -30.58 -1.47 73.16
C ARG A 920 -30.28 -0.02 73.54
N ASP A 921 -29.23 0.23 74.31
CA ASP A 921 -28.81 1.59 74.71
C ASP A 921 -28.40 2.44 73.50
N LEU A 922 -27.95 1.80 72.42
CA LEU A 922 -27.62 2.42 71.13
C LEU A 922 -28.83 2.52 70.18
N ASN A 923 -30.02 2.14 70.63
CA ASN A 923 -31.25 2.06 69.83
C ASN A 923 -31.15 1.08 68.64
N ALA A 924 -30.31 0.05 68.74
CA ALA A 924 -30.21 -1.02 67.77
C ALA A 924 -31.07 -2.23 68.18
N GLN A 925 -31.80 -2.81 67.22
CA GLN A 925 -32.50 -4.07 67.42
C GLN A 925 -31.53 -5.24 67.28
N VAL A 926 -31.61 -6.21 68.19
CA VAL A 926 -30.82 -7.45 68.12
C VAL A 926 -31.63 -8.55 67.44
N VAL A 927 -31.05 -9.15 66.41
CA VAL A 927 -31.56 -10.34 65.72
C VAL A 927 -30.60 -11.48 66.00
N CYS A 928 -31.09 -12.63 66.48
CA CYS A 928 -30.25 -13.82 66.61
C CYS A 928 -30.37 -14.68 65.36
N GLU A 929 -29.23 -15.04 64.79
CA GLU A 929 -29.15 -15.84 63.57
C GLU A 929 -28.94 -17.32 63.82
N GLY A 930 -29.37 -18.13 62.86
CA GLY A 930 -29.25 -19.57 62.94
C GLY A 930 -29.98 -20.13 64.16
N VAL A 931 -31.20 -19.67 64.44
CA VAL A 931 -32.04 -20.29 65.48
C VAL A 931 -32.65 -21.59 64.93
N GLU A 932 -32.28 -22.74 65.50
CA GLU A 932 -32.72 -24.06 64.99
C GLU A 932 -33.48 -24.90 66.02
N THR A 933 -33.30 -24.63 67.31
CA THR A 933 -33.88 -25.45 68.37
C THR A 933 -34.64 -24.61 69.40
N GLU A 934 -35.58 -25.23 70.11
CA GLU A 934 -36.27 -24.58 71.24
C GLU A 934 -35.32 -24.17 72.37
N ASN A 935 -34.18 -24.85 72.50
CA ASN A 935 -33.17 -24.43 73.47
C ASN A 935 -32.52 -23.09 73.08
N ASP A 936 -32.44 -22.77 71.80
CA ASP A 936 -31.96 -21.48 71.31
C ASP A 936 -32.98 -20.37 71.65
N THR A 937 -34.28 -20.64 71.49
CA THR A 937 -35.36 -19.69 71.82
C THR A 937 -35.46 -19.42 73.31
N GLU A 938 -35.26 -20.44 74.16
CA GLU A 938 -35.15 -20.27 75.61
C GLU A 938 -33.97 -19.36 75.98
N LEU A 939 -32.78 -19.58 75.40
CA LEU A 939 -31.62 -18.73 75.63
C LEU A 939 -31.88 -17.28 75.18
N MET A 940 -32.51 -17.09 74.02
CA MET A 940 -32.92 -15.79 73.50
C MET A 940 -33.86 -15.04 74.46
N MET A 941 -34.87 -15.75 75.00
CA MET A 941 -35.78 -15.21 76.01
C MET A 941 -35.03 -14.82 77.29
N GLU A 942 -34.08 -15.64 77.73
CA GLU A 942 -33.27 -15.34 78.92
C GLU A 942 -32.44 -14.07 78.73
N ILE A 943 -31.82 -13.86 77.57
CA ILE A 943 -30.92 -12.71 77.30
C ILE A 943 -31.66 -11.44 76.88
N GLY A 944 -32.94 -11.55 76.51
CA GLY A 944 -33.77 -10.42 76.08
C GLY A 944 -33.60 -10.02 74.62
N ALA A 945 -33.16 -10.94 73.76
CA ALA A 945 -33.11 -10.79 72.31
C ALA A 945 -34.32 -11.52 71.69
N TYR A 946 -35.30 -10.77 71.21
CA TYR A 946 -36.61 -11.33 70.87
C TYR A 946 -36.82 -11.63 69.39
N VAL A 947 -35.93 -11.18 68.51
CA VAL A 947 -36.07 -11.41 67.07
C VAL A 947 -35.18 -12.57 66.65
N ALA A 948 -35.79 -13.63 66.12
CA ALA A 948 -35.12 -14.81 65.62
C ALA A 948 -35.11 -14.84 64.09
N GLN A 949 -33.99 -15.25 63.53
CA GLN A 949 -33.84 -15.64 62.14
C GLN A 949 -33.19 -17.02 62.08
N GLY A 950 -33.90 -18.02 61.57
CA GLY A 950 -33.37 -19.38 61.56
C GLY A 950 -34.40 -20.43 61.16
N TYR A 951 -33.92 -21.64 60.94
CA TYR A 951 -34.70 -22.73 60.35
C TYR A 951 -35.80 -23.27 61.28
N LEU A 952 -35.77 -22.97 62.58
CA LEU A 952 -36.89 -23.27 63.48
C LEU A 952 -38.18 -22.61 63.01
N TYR A 953 -38.10 -21.33 62.60
CA TYR A 953 -39.25 -20.52 62.19
C TYR A 953 -39.44 -20.50 60.68
N CYS A 954 -38.38 -20.20 59.94
CA CYS A 954 -38.46 -20.00 58.50
C CYS A 954 -37.13 -20.35 57.83
N LYS A 955 -37.17 -21.32 56.92
CA LYS A 955 -36.12 -21.46 55.91
C LYS A 955 -36.30 -20.36 54.85
N PRO A 956 -35.25 -19.96 54.12
CA PRO A 956 -35.43 -19.07 52.98
C PRO A 956 -36.45 -19.66 51.99
N VAL A 957 -37.54 -18.94 51.74
CA VAL A 957 -38.65 -19.37 50.88
C VAL A 957 -38.81 -18.45 49.67
N PRO A 958 -39.45 -18.91 48.57
CA PRO A 958 -39.80 -18.04 47.45
C PRO A 958 -40.73 -16.87 47.86
N GLU A 959 -40.78 -15.83 47.03
CA GLU A 959 -41.58 -14.61 47.26
C GLU A 959 -43.06 -14.90 47.56
N ASP A 960 -43.71 -15.75 46.77
CA ASP A 960 -45.13 -16.07 46.88
C ASP A 960 -45.46 -16.77 48.21
N VAL A 961 -44.56 -17.66 48.66
CA VAL A 961 -44.69 -18.34 49.96
C VAL A 961 -44.50 -17.34 51.09
N PHE A 962 -43.49 -16.47 51.00
CA PHE A 962 -43.26 -15.43 52.00
C PHE A 962 -44.45 -14.47 52.11
N GLU A 963 -45.03 -14.04 50.98
CA GLU A 963 -46.21 -13.18 50.98
C GLU A 963 -47.44 -13.84 51.63
N GLN A 964 -47.64 -15.14 51.42
CA GLN A 964 -48.69 -15.90 52.10
C GLN A 964 -48.44 -15.98 53.61
N MET A 965 -47.18 -16.10 54.05
CA MET A 965 -46.83 -16.08 55.47
C MET A 965 -47.17 -14.74 56.12
N LEU A 966 -46.96 -13.61 55.41
CA LEU A 966 -47.37 -12.28 55.88
C LEU A 966 -48.90 -12.11 55.97
N GLU A 967 -49.67 -12.89 55.20
CA GLU A 967 -51.14 -12.81 55.14
C GLU A 967 -51.84 -13.72 56.16
N LYS A 968 -51.20 -14.80 56.62
CA LYS A 968 -51.76 -15.75 57.60
C LYS A 968 -52.10 -15.14 58.97
N GLU A 969 -51.73 -13.88 59.23
CA GLU A 969 -52.15 -13.14 60.42
C GLU A 969 -53.60 -12.61 60.36
N ILE A 970 -54.35 -12.80 59.27
CA ILE A 970 -55.78 -12.46 59.20
C ILE A 970 -56.62 -13.71 58.99
N MET A 971 -56.60 -14.65 59.94
CA MET A 971 -57.75 -15.54 60.23
C MET A 971 -57.64 -16.04 61.68
N GLU A 972 -58.24 -15.27 62.60
CA GLU A 972 -58.99 -15.86 63.73
C GLU A 972 -60.39 -16.24 63.26
#